data_AF-A0A2S5V4X3-F1
#
_entry.id   AF-A0A2S5V4X3-F1
#
_cell.length_a   1.000
_cell.length_b   1.000
_cell.length_c   1.000
_cell.angle_alpha   90.00
_cell.angle_beta   90.00
_cell.angle_gamma   90.00
#
_symmetry.space_group_name_H-M   'P 1'
#
loop_
_entity.id
_entity.type
_entity.pdbx_description
1 polymer ?
#
loop_
_entity_poly.entity_id
_entity_poly.type
_entity_poly.pdbx_seq_one_letter_code
_entity_poly.pdbx_strand_id
1 'polypeptide(L)'
;MREQNLAPKAPDYGPRQNLGPLAEGHWDGQPLTPSRARSFQLDTSFLTTSALHGARTAVAAFLSGAALLGAVAFFLNAGASGGSARTTYGFDISEALWQLFLVLTSLPFSGQLHAGFESVGGFFNTGDQGFTLGVWPLASLGFVAISSFAAALVLERSRPMRTRARRAGGAAAAAGAFALLMLLVAAPGMRIDSMGAAFTVSSLTPSLAFVAFIVVFASGWLGRSVAARKQTQLGPSAVHSSTRAHGLAGFLTEVGIYAGCLAVTASLLGGIFVVVVFVQNGSQGAALPALLAAAPHGALAALVLGHFGTVTVNVPFAASETISVFSPELPLAWLAPLLILLTSLGASLIIGVGRAPTRFPEWSRAWRLPALTLLTWIVSASVLLPITLNGSASVFGLPVGDVGFGARPAFWTPALFALWAVVVELGAWILPRYAALLAPGLHASAVRLRRRMGSVESERGQTWGATGPSDTTAPPNRPQIVEARPLSAQAKRRLRLAGILTVVAVLVGTGAAIAVTTANTQRSAVAQAREYMDAIAAGNATRANGLVDPNVETSLRDYVSDEMLASATERITVLDVVETELRPADSDAGWFGEAVEQTPATGRETQNVQVTYRLGGITETAVLVAERVDNELLVLERWRVITPLVFESAAGSSHAVDMTIGSVTVTPGRVESSTWEGNQPVSWVPFTAYPGIYPVTGTESTFYSVASEPVRVGQPVEQFVPDRNVVYTPTESLETAVQAAVTQKIDECAASTAASTEGCPFGTYIYNSSTTVTWSVASYPTVTMSKNSNSFEVEDGMASYSYSGSSGRAVTGSDTIWGTGTFTVDGDVVTIEFR
;
A
#
# COMPACT_ATOMS: atom_id res chain seq x y z
N MET A 1 -27.77 -33.35 49.49
CA MET A 1 -28.57 -32.65 50.53
C MET A 1 -29.11 -31.38 49.89
N ARG A 2 -30.31 -31.45 49.27
CA ARG A 2 -31.59 -30.86 49.74
C ARG A 2 -31.50 -29.36 50.05
N GLU A 3 -32.00 -28.51 49.15
CA GLU A 3 -33.37 -27.91 49.13
C GLU A 3 -33.37 -26.55 49.87
N GLN A 4 -33.51 -25.44 49.14
CA GLN A 4 -34.76 -24.77 48.74
C GLN A 4 -35.35 -23.83 49.82
N ASN A 5 -35.56 -22.58 49.37
CA ASN A 5 -36.83 -21.84 49.45
C ASN A 5 -37.18 -20.85 50.60
N LEU A 6 -37.68 -19.71 50.09
CA LEU A 6 -38.88 -18.95 50.48
C LEU A 6 -38.75 -17.72 51.39
N ALA A 7 -39.28 -16.63 50.82
CA ALA A 7 -39.46 -15.27 51.33
C ALA A 7 -40.73 -15.15 52.24
N PRO A 8 -41.36 -13.97 52.37
CA PRO A 8 -41.06 -12.86 53.27
C PRO A 8 -42.20 -12.62 54.30
N LYS A 9 -42.00 -11.74 55.30
CA LYS A 9 -43.05 -11.32 56.25
C LYS A 9 -43.12 -9.79 56.35
N ALA A 10 -44.30 -9.23 56.13
CA ALA A 10 -44.70 -7.86 56.47
C ALA A 10 -45.83 -7.95 57.53
N PRO A 11 -46.43 -6.82 57.98
CA PRO A 11 -45.87 -5.62 58.58
C PRO A 11 -46.47 -5.41 60.00
N ASP A 12 -45.98 -4.42 60.77
CA ASP A 12 -46.58 -4.05 62.06
C ASP A 12 -47.15 -2.61 62.06
N TYR A 13 -48.26 -2.46 62.77
CA TYR A 13 -49.19 -1.34 62.82
C TYR A 13 -48.91 -0.44 64.04
N GLY A 14 -49.20 0.86 63.95
CA GLY A 14 -49.29 1.78 65.10
C GLY A 14 -49.74 3.20 64.73
N PRO A 15 -50.43 3.96 65.61
CA PRO A 15 -51.81 4.40 65.30
C PRO A 15 -52.12 5.92 65.34
N ARG A 16 -53.32 6.20 64.79
CA ARG A 16 -54.30 7.32 64.91
C ARG A 16 -54.04 8.50 65.87
N GLN A 17 -54.41 9.72 65.44
CA GLN A 17 -55.63 10.45 65.86
C GLN A 17 -55.62 11.93 65.36
N ASN A 18 -56.65 12.35 64.63
CA ASN A 18 -57.60 13.40 65.07
C ASN A 18 -58.62 13.75 63.98
N LEU A 19 -59.89 13.68 64.36
CA LEU A 19 -61.09 14.06 63.62
C LEU A 19 -61.68 15.33 64.24
N GLY A 20 -62.28 16.18 63.40
CA GLY A 20 -63.18 17.27 63.77
C GLY A 20 -63.98 17.73 62.53
N PRO A 21 -65.22 18.24 62.66
CA PRO A 21 -66.36 17.68 61.92
C PRO A 21 -67.15 18.63 60.99
N LEU A 22 -67.84 17.99 60.02
CA LEU A 22 -69.17 18.20 59.39
C LEU A 22 -69.90 19.57 59.44
N ALA A 23 -70.39 20.00 58.26
CA ALA A 23 -71.76 20.49 57.99
C ALA A 23 -72.01 20.46 56.45
N GLU A 24 -72.84 19.52 55.94
CA GLU A 24 -74.20 19.71 55.37
C GLU A 24 -74.29 20.66 54.16
N GLY A 25 -74.83 20.34 52.99
CA GLY A 25 -75.52 19.18 52.44
C GLY A 25 -76.27 19.62 51.17
N HIS A 26 -76.27 18.84 50.09
CA HIS A 26 -77.41 18.72 49.15
C HIS A 26 -77.14 17.59 48.15
N TRP A 27 -78.05 16.62 48.11
CA TRP A 27 -78.13 15.61 47.05
C TRP A 27 -79.12 16.11 46.01
N ASP A 28 -78.67 16.27 44.77
CA ASP A 28 -79.54 16.18 43.60
C ASP A 28 -78.84 15.33 42.54
N GLY A 29 -79.50 14.23 42.20
CA GLY A 29 -79.05 13.32 41.15
C GLY A 29 -79.18 13.96 39.79
N GLN A 30 -78.06 14.06 39.06
CA GLN A 30 -78.07 14.14 37.61
C GLN A 30 -77.13 13.08 37.01
N PRO A 31 -77.52 12.46 35.88
CA PRO A 31 -76.81 11.34 35.30
C PRO A 31 -75.41 11.75 34.84
N LEU A 32 -74.42 10.91 35.16
CA LEU A 32 -73.06 11.00 34.63
C LEU A 32 -73.13 10.97 33.09
N THR A 33 -72.90 12.13 32.48
CA THR A 33 -72.60 12.22 31.06
C THR A 33 -71.27 11.53 30.80
N PRO A 34 -71.14 10.73 29.72
CA PRO A 34 -69.90 10.03 29.44
C PRO A 34 -68.79 11.05 29.17
N SER A 35 -67.67 10.85 29.87
CA SER A 35 -66.41 11.54 29.64
C SER A 35 -66.13 11.61 28.14
N ARG A 36 -65.98 12.83 27.63
CA ARG A 36 -65.49 13.15 26.27
C ARG A 36 -64.36 12.18 25.90
N ALA A 37 -64.68 11.18 25.10
CA ALA A 37 -63.68 10.47 24.32
C ALA A 37 -62.98 11.54 23.48
N ARG A 38 -61.68 11.78 23.72
CA ARG A 38 -60.86 12.54 22.78
C ARG A 38 -60.81 11.71 21.50
N SER A 39 -61.76 11.93 20.61
CA SER A 39 -61.66 11.47 19.25
C SER A 39 -60.35 12.02 18.69
N PHE A 40 -59.44 11.12 18.34
CA PHE A 40 -58.22 11.46 17.63
C PHE A 40 -58.64 11.86 16.21
N GLN A 41 -59.21 13.06 16.05
CA GLN A 41 -59.46 13.61 14.72
C GLN A 41 -58.11 13.84 14.07
N LEU A 42 -57.70 12.92 13.19
CA LEU A 42 -56.57 13.10 12.30
C LEU A 42 -56.83 14.37 11.48
N ASP A 43 -56.08 15.41 11.78
CA ASP A 43 -56.15 16.70 11.09
C ASP A 43 -55.73 16.47 9.63
N THR A 44 -56.70 16.47 8.72
CA THR A 44 -56.49 16.21 7.28
C THR A 44 -55.51 17.21 6.67
N SER A 45 -55.41 18.43 7.21
CA SER A 45 -54.43 19.43 6.81
C SER A 45 -52.98 19.02 7.17
N PHE A 46 -52.79 18.34 8.29
CA PHE A 46 -51.51 17.83 8.74
C PHE A 46 -51.01 16.68 7.87
N LEU A 47 -51.89 15.73 7.56
CA LEU A 47 -51.58 14.60 6.68
C LEU A 47 -51.28 15.06 5.25
N THR A 48 -52.13 15.93 4.69
CA THR A 48 -51.98 16.41 3.30
C THR A 48 -50.72 17.23 3.09
N THR A 49 -50.36 18.11 4.04
CA THR A 49 -49.13 18.91 3.93
C THR A 49 -47.86 18.10 4.16
N SER A 50 -47.92 17.05 4.99
CA SER A 50 -46.80 16.15 5.21
C SER A 50 -46.60 15.21 4.01
N ALA A 51 -47.68 14.67 3.45
CA ALA A 51 -47.67 13.85 2.24
C ALA A 51 -47.17 14.64 1.02
N LEU A 52 -47.65 15.88 0.82
CA LEU A 52 -47.23 16.73 -0.29
C LEU A 52 -45.76 17.19 -0.16
N HIS A 53 -45.27 17.35 1.07
CA HIS A 53 -43.85 17.61 1.32
C HIS A 53 -43.01 16.39 0.91
N GLY A 54 -43.37 15.20 1.40
CA GLY A 54 -42.70 13.94 1.06
C GLY A 54 -42.72 13.63 -0.45
N ALA A 55 -43.84 13.90 -1.13
CA ALA A 55 -43.97 13.70 -2.58
C ALA A 55 -43.05 14.63 -3.38
N ARG A 56 -42.98 15.93 -3.02
CA ARG A 56 -42.08 16.88 -3.70
C ARG A 56 -40.61 16.55 -3.47
N THR A 57 -40.26 16.07 -2.28
CA THR A 57 -38.89 15.62 -2.00
C THR A 57 -38.54 14.33 -2.74
N ALA A 58 -39.50 13.41 -2.89
CA ALA A 58 -39.33 12.22 -3.72
C ALA A 58 -39.06 12.59 -5.18
N VAL A 59 -39.84 13.50 -5.77
CA VAL A 59 -39.60 13.98 -7.15
C VAL A 59 -38.20 14.56 -7.32
N ALA A 60 -37.72 15.35 -6.35
CA ALA A 60 -36.36 15.89 -6.40
C ALA A 60 -35.27 14.79 -6.33
N ALA A 61 -35.49 13.73 -5.54
CA ALA A 61 -34.60 12.58 -5.49
C ALA A 61 -34.56 11.82 -6.83
N PHE A 62 -35.72 11.57 -7.46
CA PHE A 62 -35.81 10.94 -8.78
C PHE A 62 -35.10 11.76 -9.88
N LEU A 63 -35.28 13.09 -9.90
CA LEU A 63 -34.58 13.97 -10.82
C LEU A 63 -33.07 13.94 -10.62
N SER A 64 -32.62 13.85 -9.37
CA SER A 64 -31.21 13.68 -9.04
C SER A 64 -30.67 12.33 -9.52
N GLY A 65 -31.41 11.24 -9.34
CA GLY A 65 -31.06 9.92 -9.86
C GLY A 65 -30.91 9.90 -11.38
N ALA A 66 -31.82 10.58 -12.09
CA ALA A 66 -31.77 10.71 -13.55
C ALA A 66 -30.53 11.49 -14.01
N ALA A 67 -30.18 12.58 -13.30
CA ALA A 67 -28.98 13.37 -13.59
C ALA A 67 -27.70 12.55 -13.37
N LEU A 68 -27.64 11.75 -12.29
CA LEU A 68 -26.52 10.85 -12.03
C LEU A 68 -26.40 9.76 -13.09
N LEU A 69 -27.52 9.17 -13.53
CA LEU A 69 -27.53 8.18 -14.61
C LEU A 69 -27.00 8.78 -15.92
N GLY A 70 -27.42 10.00 -16.26
CA GLY A 70 -26.90 10.73 -17.42
C GLY A 70 -25.39 11.02 -17.33
N ALA A 71 -24.90 11.36 -16.14
CA ALA A 71 -23.47 11.54 -15.90
C ALA A 71 -22.69 10.23 -16.09
N VAL A 72 -23.17 9.11 -15.52
CA VAL A 72 -22.54 7.79 -15.67
C VAL A 72 -22.49 7.37 -17.15
N ALA A 73 -23.58 7.55 -17.89
CA ALA A 73 -23.62 7.26 -19.33
C ALA A 73 -22.63 8.11 -20.13
N PHE A 74 -22.48 9.39 -19.80
CA PHE A 74 -21.48 10.27 -20.41
C PHE A 74 -20.04 9.81 -20.12
N PHE A 75 -19.75 9.40 -18.88
CA PHE A 75 -18.44 8.88 -18.48
C PHE A 75 -18.06 7.59 -19.22
N LEU A 76 -18.98 6.62 -19.30
CA LEU A 76 -18.74 5.36 -20.01
C LEU A 76 -18.49 5.58 -21.51
N ASN A 77 -19.16 6.57 -22.12
CA ASN A 77 -18.99 6.89 -23.53
C ASN A 77 -17.68 7.66 -23.82
N ALA A 78 -17.21 8.48 -22.88
CA ALA A 78 -15.95 9.22 -23.01
C ALA A 78 -14.69 8.34 -22.88
N GLY A 79 -14.78 7.19 -22.19
CA GLY A 79 -13.70 6.21 -22.10
C GLY A 79 -13.63 5.21 -23.26
N ALA A 80 -14.65 5.17 -24.12
CA ALA A 80 -14.81 4.19 -25.19
C ALA A 80 -14.34 4.68 -26.58
N SER A 81 -13.39 5.61 -26.67
CA SER A 81 -12.83 6.08 -27.95
C SER A 81 -11.84 5.08 -28.59
N GLY A 82 -12.19 3.80 -28.60
CA GLY A 82 -11.35 2.72 -29.10
C GLY A 82 -11.99 1.35 -28.93
N GLY A 83 -13.11 1.09 -29.60
CA GLY A 83 -13.66 -0.26 -29.69
C GLY A 83 -15.18 -0.29 -29.81
N SER A 84 -15.68 -0.58 -31.01
CA SER A 84 -17.08 -0.93 -31.24
C SER A 84 -17.38 -2.28 -30.59
N ALA A 85 -17.69 -2.31 -29.29
CA ALA A 85 -18.20 -3.50 -28.64
C ALA A 85 -19.67 -3.72 -29.07
N ARG A 86 -19.87 -4.51 -30.13
CA ARG A 86 -21.16 -5.19 -30.35
C ARG A 86 -21.28 -6.29 -29.29
N THR A 87 -22.08 -6.05 -28.27
CA THR A 87 -22.45 -7.09 -27.30
C THR A 87 -23.54 -7.99 -27.91
N THR A 88 -23.13 -9.17 -28.37
CA THR A 88 -24.01 -10.27 -28.77
C THR A 88 -24.35 -11.11 -27.54
N TYR A 89 -25.15 -10.59 -26.61
CA TYR A 89 -25.74 -11.38 -25.52
C TYR A 89 -27.14 -10.85 -25.21
N GLY A 90 -28.10 -11.75 -24.99
CA GLY A 90 -29.52 -11.44 -24.72
C GLY A 90 -29.75 -10.82 -23.34
N PHE A 91 -29.13 -9.66 -23.10
CA PHE A 91 -29.30 -8.85 -21.90
C PHE A 91 -30.46 -7.87 -22.10
N ASP A 92 -31.44 -7.86 -21.20
CA ASP A 92 -32.49 -6.83 -21.22
C ASP A 92 -31.90 -5.51 -20.69
N ILE A 93 -31.35 -4.73 -21.61
CA ILE A 93 -30.73 -3.43 -21.35
C ILE A 93 -31.71 -2.50 -20.62
N SER A 94 -33.02 -2.63 -20.87
CA SER A 94 -34.03 -1.78 -20.25
C SER A 94 -34.18 -2.05 -18.74
N GLU A 95 -34.11 -3.32 -18.34
CA GLU A 95 -34.19 -3.73 -16.94
C GLU A 95 -32.96 -3.28 -16.15
N ALA A 96 -31.77 -3.47 -16.71
CA ALA A 96 -30.53 -3.05 -16.07
C ALA A 96 -30.41 -1.53 -15.94
N LEU A 97 -30.84 -0.77 -16.95
CA LEU A 97 -30.88 0.70 -16.88
C LEU A 97 -31.87 1.18 -15.81
N TRP A 98 -33.02 0.51 -15.66
CA TRP A 98 -33.99 0.80 -14.62
C TRP A 98 -33.46 0.49 -13.21
N GLN A 99 -32.85 -0.68 -13.03
CA GLN A 99 -32.23 -1.06 -11.75
C GLN A 99 -31.09 -0.10 -11.37
N LEU A 100 -30.24 0.28 -12.32
CA LEU A 100 -29.18 1.27 -12.11
C LEU A 100 -29.74 2.65 -11.74
N PHE A 101 -30.82 3.08 -12.39
CA PHE A 101 -31.52 4.32 -12.06
C PHE A 101 -32.02 4.34 -10.60
N LEU A 102 -32.59 3.24 -10.12
CA LEU A 102 -33.06 3.12 -8.73
C LEU A 102 -31.90 3.16 -7.73
N VAL A 103 -30.81 2.43 -8.01
CA VAL A 103 -29.59 2.46 -7.19
C VAL A 103 -29.02 3.87 -7.08
N LEU A 104 -28.95 4.61 -8.20
CA LEU A 104 -28.45 5.99 -8.24
C LEU A 104 -29.40 7.01 -7.56
N THR A 105 -30.69 6.72 -7.51
CA THR A 105 -31.69 7.58 -6.85
C THR A 105 -31.54 7.56 -5.33
N SER A 106 -31.23 6.40 -4.74
CA SER A 106 -31.02 6.22 -3.30
C SER A 106 -29.56 6.42 -2.85
N LEU A 107 -28.60 6.36 -3.79
CA LEU A 107 -27.16 6.56 -3.54
C LEU A 107 -26.79 7.80 -2.70
N PRO A 108 -27.37 9.00 -2.91
CA PRO A 108 -27.03 10.18 -2.12
C PRO A 108 -27.26 10.00 -0.62
N PHE A 109 -28.22 9.14 -0.24
CA PHE A 109 -28.60 8.91 1.15
C PHE A 109 -27.90 7.70 1.75
N SER A 110 -27.60 6.68 0.93
CA SER A 110 -26.82 5.55 1.40
C SER A 110 -25.36 5.93 1.64
N GLY A 111 -24.80 6.81 0.80
CA GLY A 111 -23.40 7.21 0.84
C GLY A 111 -22.42 6.08 0.49
N GLN A 112 -22.96 4.91 0.14
CA GLN A 112 -22.26 3.66 -0.05
C GLN A 112 -23.00 2.80 -1.09
N LEU A 113 -22.23 2.14 -1.96
CA LEU A 113 -22.67 1.08 -2.88
C LEU A 113 -22.02 -0.21 -2.41
N HIS A 114 -22.81 -1.26 -2.23
CA HIS A 114 -22.33 -2.62 -2.02
C HIS A 114 -22.41 -3.35 -3.35
N ALA A 115 -21.40 -4.14 -3.70
CA ALA A 115 -21.45 -4.96 -4.89
C ALA A 115 -20.90 -6.35 -4.63
N GLY A 116 -21.70 -7.39 -4.84
CA GLY A 116 -21.38 -8.78 -4.53
C GLY A 116 -21.12 -9.63 -5.77
N PHE A 117 -20.32 -10.68 -5.62
CA PHE A 117 -20.07 -11.71 -6.61
C PHE A 117 -20.51 -13.08 -6.05
N GLU A 118 -21.47 -13.72 -6.71
CA GLU A 118 -21.87 -15.11 -6.42
C GLU A 118 -21.32 -16.01 -7.54
N SER A 119 -20.35 -16.89 -7.28
CA SER A 119 -19.92 -17.90 -8.27
C SER A 119 -20.77 -19.15 -8.16
N VAL A 120 -21.43 -19.56 -9.25
CA VAL A 120 -22.25 -20.78 -9.29
C VAL A 120 -21.43 -21.89 -9.95
N GLY A 121 -20.74 -22.70 -9.13
CA GLY A 121 -19.96 -23.84 -9.61
C GLY A 121 -19.11 -24.51 -8.52
N GLY A 122 -19.73 -25.31 -7.64
CA GLY A 122 -19.02 -26.15 -6.67
C GLY A 122 -19.86 -26.45 -5.44
N PHE A 123 -19.67 -27.63 -4.84
CA PHE A 123 -20.47 -28.19 -3.72
C PHE A 123 -20.40 -27.39 -2.38
N PHE A 124 -19.87 -26.17 -2.38
CA PHE A 124 -19.71 -25.31 -1.21
C PHE A 124 -20.26 -23.90 -1.50
N ASN A 125 -21.13 -23.42 -0.61
CA ASN A 125 -21.66 -22.07 -0.63
C ASN A 125 -20.56 -21.12 -0.12
N THR A 126 -19.83 -20.45 -1.01
CA THR A 126 -18.88 -19.39 -0.64
C THR A 126 -19.67 -18.17 -0.21
N GLY A 127 -19.60 -17.82 1.07
CA GLY A 127 -20.28 -16.66 1.64
C GLY A 127 -19.92 -15.34 0.93
N ASP A 128 -20.90 -14.44 0.92
CA ASP A 128 -20.94 -13.03 0.52
C ASP A 128 -19.56 -12.38 0.21
N GLN A 129 -19.05 -12.60 -1.01
CA GLN A 129 -17.88 -11.88 -1.51
C GLN A 129 -18.35 -10.58 -2.16
N GLY A 130 -18.26 -9.44 -1.47
CA GLY A 130 -18.70 -8.18 -2.03
C GLY A 130 -17.95 -6.95 -1.55
N PHE A 131 -17.72 -6.01 -2.47
CA PHE A 131 -17.00 -4.76 -2.23
C PHE A 131 -17.94 -3.60 -1.85
N THR A 132 -17.48 -2.67 -1.02
CA THR A 132 -18.26 -1.47 -0.65
C THR A 132 -17.58 -0.18 -1.13
N LEU A 133 -18.22 0.57 -2.03
CA LEU A 133 -17.75 1.87 -2.51
C LEU A 133 -18.46 3.00 -1.76
N GLY A 134 -17.73 3.78 -0.97
CA GLY A 134 -18.25 5.01 -0.36
C GLY A 134 -18.35 6.14 -1.40
N VAL A 135 -19.54 6.37 -1.96
CA VAL A 135 -19.78 7.44 -2.95
C VAL A 135 -20.86 8.38 -2.42
N TRP A 136 -20.45 9.59 -2.02
CA TRP A 136 -21.35 10.65 -1.57
C TRP A 136 -21.51 11.72 -2.64
N PRO A 137 -22.56 11.66 -3.50
CA PRO A 137 -22.87 12.73 -4.42
C PRO A 137 -23.45 13.93 -3.64
N LEU A 138 -22.58 14.73 -3.02
CA LEU A 138 -22.95 15.85 -2.15
C LEU A 138 -23.80 16.91 -2.87
N ALA A 139 -23.57 17.10 -4.17
CA ALA A 139 -24.39 17.99 -5.01
C ALA A 139 -25.84 17.52 -5.10
N SER A 140 -26.05 16.21 -5.27
CA SER A 140 -27.36 15.55 -5.29
C SER A 140 -28.06 15.64 -3.93
N LEU A 141 -27.33 15.35 -2.85
CA LEU A 141 -27.86 15.50 -1.48
C LEU A 141 -28.27 16.95 -1.20
N GLY A 142 -27.43 17.91 -1.59
CA GLY A 142 -27.70 19.34 -1.47
C GLY A 142 -28.93 19.78 -2.26
N PHE A 143 -29.09 19.30 -3.49
CA PHE A 143 -30.27 19.57 -4.33
C PHE A 143 -31.57 19.09 -3.68
N VAL A 144 -31.58 17.87 -3.11
CA VAL A 144 -32.77 17.34 -2.42
C VAL A 144 -33.04 18.12 -1.13
N ALA A 145 -32.01 18.49 -0.37
CA ALA A 145 -32.15 19.31 0.84
C ALA A 145 -32.75 20.69 0.54
N ILE A 146 -32.27 21.37 -0.51
CA ILE A 146 -32.79 22.68 -0.96
C ILE A 146 -34.25 22.54 -1.42
N SER A 147 -34.56 21.49 -2.19
CA SER A 147 -35.91 21.22 -2.69
C SER A 147 -36.89 20.93 -1.54
N SER A 148 -36.46 20.15 -0.54
CA SER A 148 -37.21 19.91 0.69
C SER A 148 -37.46 21.20 1.47
N PHE A 149 -36.42 22.02 1.66
CA PHE A 149 -36.55 23.32 2.32
C PHE A 149 -37.56 24.21 1.59
N ALA A 150 -37.46 24.34 0.27
CA ALA A 150 -38.38 25.14 -0.54
C ALA A 150 -39.83 24.61 -0.46
N ALA A 151 -40.02 23.30 -0.59
CA ALA A 151 -41.33 22.66 -0.49
C ALA A 151 -41.98 22.91 0.87
N ALA A 152 -41.23 22.72 1.96
CA ALA A 152 -41.68 22.97 3.31
C ALA A 152 -42.04 24.45 3.54
N LEU A 153 -41.26 25.37 2.97
CA LEU A 153 -41.47 26.80 3.09
C LEU A 153 -42.74 27.26 2.34
N VAL A 154 -43.00 26.73 1.13
CA VAL A 154 -44.22 27.00 0.34
C VAL A 154 -45.47 26.38 0.99
N LEU A 155 -45.35 25.17 1.54
CA LEU A 155 -46.47 24.47 2.20
C LEU A 155 -46.87 25.14 3.51
N GLU A 156 -45.90 25.60 4.30
CA GLU A 156 -46.20 26.33 5.53
C GLU A 156 -46.82 27.71 5.25
N ARG A 157 -46.42 28.38 4.15
CA ARG A 157 -47.03 29.64 3.72
C ARG A 157 -48.47 29.48 3.27
N SER A 158 -48.79 28.38 2.59
CA SER A 158 -50.15 28.11 2.08
C SER A 158 -51.07 27.50 3.13
N ARG A 159 -50.55 26.65 4.01
CA ARG A 159 -51.30 25.96 5.08
C ARG A 159 -50.49 26.00 6.39
N PRO A 160 -50.57 27.10 7.17
CA PRO A 160 -49.73 27.30 8.34
C PRO A 160 -50.11 26.37 9.50
N MET A 161 -49.10 25.77 10.12
CA MET A 161 -49.28 24.93 11.31
C MET A 161 -49.16 25.77 12.58
N ARG A 162 -50.22 25.71 13.40
CA ARG A 162 -50.43 26.58 14.57
C ARG A 162 -49.32 26.49 15.63
N THR A 163 -48.71 25.33 15.86
CA THR A 163 -47.73 25.13 16.94
C THR A 163 -46.36 24.66 16.43
N ARG A 164 -45.29 25.00 17.16
CA ARG A 164 -43.94 24.48 16.89
C ARG A 164 -43.90 22.96 16.93
N ALA A 165 -44.62 22.33 17.87
CA ALA A 165 -44.72 20.87 17.95
C ALA A 165 -45.37 20.24 16.70
N ARG A 166 -46.42 20.86 16.14
CA ARG A 166 -47.05 20.39 14.90
C ARG A 166 -46.15 20.57 13.68
N ARG A 167 -45.36 21.65 13.61
CA ARG A 167 -44.35 21.83 12.55
C ARG A 167 -43.26 20.77 12.61
N ALA A 168 -42.85 20.37 13.82
CA ALA A 168 -41.83 19.34 14.03
C ALA A 168 -42.42 17.98 13.64
N GLY A 169 -43.65 17.70 14.09
CA GLY A 169 -44.39 16.51 13.70
C GLY A 169 -44.60 16.39 12.19
N GLY A 170 -44.92 17.49 11.50
CA GLY A 170 -45.12 17.49 10.05
C GLY A 170 -43.82 17.34 9.25
N ALA A 171 -42.71 17.86 9.78
CA ALA A 171 -41.38 17.61 9.22
C ALA A 171 -40.95 16.15 9.45
N ALA A 172 -41.19 15.61 10.65
CA ALA A 172 -40.86 14.22 11.01
C ALA A 172 -41.71 13.21 10.23
N ALA A 173 -43.01 13.47 10.05
CA ALA A 173 -43.90 12.60 9.28
C ALA A 173 -43.48 12.55 7.79
N ALA A 174 -43.14 13.71 7.20
CA ALA A 174 -42.64 13.77 5.83
C ALA A 174 -41.27 13.06 5.68
N ALA A 175 -40.36 13.27 6.64
CA ALA A 175 -39.05 12.63 6.66
C ALA A 175 -39.14 11.10 6.83
N GLY A 176 -40.03 10.62 7.69
CA GLY A 176 -40.28 9.19 7.88
C GLY A 176 -40.87 8.52 6.64
N ALA A 177 -41.85 9.16 6.00
CA ALA A 177 -42.42 8.67 4.75
C ALA A 177 -41.38 8.64 3.61
N PHE A 178 -40.53 9.67 3.53
CA PHE A 178 -39.45 9.74 2.54
C PHE A 178 -38.38 8.67 2.78
N ALA A 179 -37.95 8.45 4.03
CA ALA A 179 -36.98 7.42 4.37
C ALA A 179 -37.50 6.00 4.05
N LEU A 180 -38.78 5.73 4.33
CA LEU A 180 -39.44 4.48 3.95
C LEU A 180 -39.46 4.31 2.42
N LEU A 181 -39.76 5.38 1.68
CA LEU A 181 -39.77 5.35 0.22
C LEU A 181 -38.37 5.11 -0.35
N MET A 182 -37.32 5.68 0.23
CA MET A 182 -35.93 5.43 -0.19
C MET A 182 -35.48 3.99 0.09
N LEU A 183 -35.94 3.38 1.19
CA LEU A 183 -35.70 1.95 1.45
C LEU A 183 -36.35 1.07 0.37
N LEU A 184 -37.59 1.39 -0.03
CA LEU A 184 -38.29 0.68 -1.10
C LEU A 184 -37.62 0.87 -2.47
N VAL A 185 -37.09 2.06 -2.75
CA VAL A 185 -36.33 2.36 -3.99
C VAL A 185 -35.00 1.60 -4.03
N ALA A 186 -34.31 1.43 -2.89
CA ALA A 186 -33.05 0.72 -2.82
C ALA A 186 -33.19 -0.81 -2.74
N ALA A 187 -34.36 -1.33 -2.37
CA ALA A 187 -34.60 -2.75 -2.14
C ALA A 187 -34.32 -3.68 -3.34
N PRO A 188 -34.63 -3.31 -4.61
CA PRO A 188 -34.42 -4.21 -5.74
C PRO A 188 -32.94 -4.49 -6.03
N GLY A 189 -32.05 -3.54 -5.72
CA GLY A 189 -30.66 -3.57 -6.19
C GLY A 189 -30.56 -3.69 -7.73
N MET A 190 -29.36 -4.00 -8.20
CA MET A 190 -29.07 -4.36 -9.58
C MET A 190 -28.43 -5.75 -9.56
N ARG A 191 -28.91 -6.68 -10.38
CA ARG A 191 -28.33 -8.03 -10.50
C ARG A 191 -28.05 -8.32 -11.97
N ILE A 192 -26.81 -8.68 -12.27
CA ILE A 192 -26.34 -9.04 -13.60
C ILE A 192 -25.88 -10.49 -13.55
N ASP A 193 -26.65 -11.38 -14.14
CA ASP A 193 -26.29 -12.80 -14.24
C ASP A 193 -25.40 -13.02 -15.48
N SER A 194 -24.27 -13.70 -15.28
CA SER A 194 -23.31 -14.08 -16.33
C SER A 194 -23.01 -15.58 -16.24
N MET A 195 -22.40 -16.18 -17.28
CA MET A 195 -22.12 -17.62 -17.31
C MET A 195 -21.17 -18.02 -16.16
N GLY A 196 -21.74 -18.58 -15.09
CA GLY A 196 -21.02 -19.07 -13.91
C GLY A 196 -20.90 -18.06 -12.75
N ALA A 197 -21.38 -16.82 -12.88
CA ALA A 197 -21.35 -15.84 -11.79
C ALA A 197 -22.49 -14.81 -11.85
N ALA A 198 -23.06 -14.44 -10.69
CA ALA A 198 -23.99 -13.32 -10.56
C ALA A 198 -23.31 -12.13 -9.88
N PHE A 199 -23.43 -10.96 -10.50
CA PHE A 199 -22.95 -9.69 -9.95
C PHE A 199 -24.13 -8.91 -9.39
N THR A 200 -24.09 -8.55 -8.11
CA THR A 200 -25.11 -7.70 -7.48
C THR A 200 -24.53 -6.33 -7.16
N VAL A 201 -25.34 -5.27 -7.24
CA VAL A 201 -25.01 -3.92 -6.79
C VAL A 201 -26.21 -3.35 -6.04
N SER A 202 -26.01 -2.88 -4.82
CA SER A 202 -27.08 -2.35 -3.97
C SER A 202 -26.63 -1.09 -3.24
N SER A 203 -27.54 -0.13 -3.09
CA SER A 203 -27.40 1.04 -2.24
C SER A 203 -28.15 0.88 -0.90
N LEU A 204 -28.64 -0.32 -0.59
CA LEU A 204 -29.35 -0.59 0.65
C LEU A 204 -28.36 -0.68 1.83
N THR A 205 -28.27 0.40 2.60
CA THR A 205 -27.35 0.48 3.74
C THR A 205 -28.06 0.90 5.04
N PRO A 206 -27.50 0.58 6.22
CA PRO A 206 -28.05 1.04 7.50
C PRO A 206 -28.12 2.58 7.61
N SER A 207 -27.24 3.30 6.91
CA SER A 207 -27.20 4.76 6.87
C SER A 207 -28.34 5.38 6.05
N LEU A 208 -28.85 4.68 5.03
CA LEU A 208 -29.81 5.22 4.06
C LEU A 208 -31.05 5.83 4.73
N ALA A 209 -31.71 5.08 5.60
CA ALA A 209 -32.93 5.55 6.26
C ALA A 209 -32.64 6.73 7.21
N PHE A 210 -31.52 6.67 7.93
CA PHE A 210 -31.12 7.68 8.89
C PHE A 210 -30.75 9.01 8.23
N VAL A 211 -29.94 8.97 7.18
CA VAL A 211 -29.50 10.16 6.42
C VAL A 211 -30.68 10.78 5.68
N ALA A 212 -31.50 9.97 5.01
CA ALA A 212 -32.73 10.44 4.36
C ALA A 212 -33.67 11.14 5.35
N PHE A 213 -33.83 10.56 6.54
CA PHE A 213 -34.65 11.15 7.60
C PHE A 213 -34.07 12.49 8.09
N ILE A 214 -32.79 12.53 8.47
CA ILE A 214 -32.17 13.73 9.05
C ILE A 214 -32.17 14.88 8.05
N VAL A 215 -31.78 14.62 6.80
CA VAL A 215 -31.69 15.67 5.78
C VAL A 215 -33.06 16.30 5.56
N VAL A 216 -34.10 15.49 5.30
CA VAL A 216 -35.46 15.98 5.03
C VAL A 216 -36.12 16.57 6.28
N PHE A 217 -35.82 16.03 7.46
CA PHE A 217 -36.29 16.59 8.72
C PHE A 217 -35.69 17.97 8.98
N ALA A 218 -34.37 18.11 8.86
CA ALA A 218 -33.66 19.36 9.11
C ALA A 218 -34.04 20.45 8.11
N SER A 219 -34.03 20.15 6.81
CA SER A 219 -34.45 21.09 5.76
C SER A 219 -35.92 21.45 5.88
N GLY A 220 -36.78 20.46 6.15
CA GLY A 220 -38.22 20.64 6.31
C GLY A 220 -38.57 21.47 7.55
N TRP A 221 -37.96 21.17 8.69
CA TRP A 221 -38.11 21.93 9.92
C TRP A 221 -37.63 23.37 9.74
N LEU A 222 -36.47 23.56 9.12
CA LEU A 222 -35.91 24.88 8.86
C LEU A 222 -36.85 25.69 7.94
N GLY A 223 -37.33 25.10 6.84
CA GLY A 223 -38.26 25.74 5.91
C GLY A 223 -39.56 26.20 6.58
N ARG A 224 -40.19 25.33 7.38
CA ARG A 224 -41.41 25.67 8.15
C ARG A 224 -41.13 26.72 9.23
N SER A 225 -39.96 26.66 9.87
CA SER A 225 -39.59 27.63 10.91
C SER A 225 -39.37 29.04 10.35
N VAL A 226 -38.77 29.15 9.16
CA VAL A 226 -38.53 30.42 8.45
C VAL A 226 -39.85 31.02 7.97
N ALA A 227 -40.75 30.21 7.40
CA ALA A 227 -42.07 30.66 6.97
C ALA A 227 -42.89 31.21 8.15
N ALA A 228 -42.88 30.53 9.29
CA ALA A 228 -43.62 30.96 10.47
C ALA A 228 -43.07 32.25 11.11
N ARG A 229 -41.74 32.48 11.08
CA ARG A 229 -41.14 33.74 11.56
C ARG A 229 -41.62 34.95 10.75
N LYS A 230 -41.77 34.80 9.42
CA LYS A 230 -42.33 35.87 8.56
C LYS A 230 -43.80 36.16 8.86
N GLN A 231 -44.60 35.14 9.21
CA GLN A 231 -46.01 35.32 9.61
C GLN A 231 -46.18 35.93 11.01
N THR A 232 -45.26 35.66 11.95
CA THR A 232 -45.32 36.24 13.31
C THR A 232 -44.97 37.73 13.35
N GLN A 233 -44.26 38.25 12.34
CA GLN A 233 -43.95 39.68 12.20
C GLN A 233 -45.15 40.52 11.70
N LEU A 234 -46.24 39.91 11.25
CA LEU A 234 -47.47 40.58 10.79
C LEU A 234 -48.55 40.70 11.88
N GLY A 235 -48.32 40.18 13.10
CA GLY A 235 -49.24 40.29 14.24
C GLY A 235 -48.69 41.21 15.33
N PRO A 236 -49.52 42.02 16.02
CA PRO A 236 -49.05 43.09 16.92
C PRO A 236 -48.48 42.64 18.27
N SER A 237 -48.13 41.36 18.46
CA SER A 237 -47.64 40.87 19.76
C SER A 237 -46.65 39.72 19.63
N ALA A 238 -45.37 39.99 19.86
CA ALA A 238 -44.49 39.18 20.74
C ALA A 238 -42.99 39.52 20.51
N VAL A 239 -42.39 40.30 21.41
CA VAL A 239 -40.94 40.26 21.62
C VAL A 239 -40.66 40.08 23.11
N HIS A 240 -40.56 38.81 23.51
CA HIS A 240 -39.75 38.40 24.65
C HIS A 240 -38.86 37.24 24.15
N SER A 241 -37.78 37.59 23.45
CA SER A 241 -36.72 36.64 23.16
C SER A 241 -35.96 36.38 24.46
N SER A 242 -36.15 35.21 25.04
CA SER A 242 -35.51 34.84 26.30
C SER A 242 -33.97 34.91 26.19
N THR A 243 -33.30 35.20 27.30
CA THR A 243 -31.83 35.24 27.42
C THR A 243 -31.15 33.96 26.91
N ARG A 244 -31.83 32.80 27.01
CA ARG A 244 -31.37 31.53 26.43
C ARG A 244 -31.31 31.54 24.90
N ALA A 245 -32.22 32.22 24.22
CA ALA A 245 -32.24 32.31 22.76
C ALA A 245 -31.05 33.10 22.21
N HIS A 246 -30.66 34.19 22.90
CA HIS A 246 -29.47 34.97 22.55
C HIS A 246 -28.17 34.19 22.80
N GLY A 247 -28.10 33.43 23.90
CA GLY A 247 -26.94 32.57 24.19
C GLY A 247 -26.75 31.44 23.17
N LEU A 248 -27.84 30.83 22.70
CA LEU A 248 -27.81 29.83 21.64
C LEU A 248 -27.41 30.42 20.29
N ALA A 249 -27.96 31.59 19.93
CA ALA A 249 -27.62 32.28 18.69
C ALA A 249 -26.14 32.66 18.63
N GLY A 250 -25.59 33.22 19.70
CA GLY A 250 -24.17 33.55 19.80
C GLY A 250 -23.26 32.32 19.67
N PHE A 251 -23.62 31.22 20.33
CA PHE A 251 -22.90 29.95 20.21
C PHE A 251 -22.93 29.39 18.78
N LEU A 252 -24.09 29.40 18.12
CA LEU A 252 -24.22 28.94 16.73
C LEU A 252 -23.41 29.81 15.76
N THR A 253 -23.28 31.12 16.01
CA THR A 253 -22.38 31.99 15.22
C THR A 253 -20.92 31.61 15.40
N GLU A 254 -20.46 31.30 16.62
CA GLU A 254 -19.08 30.87 16.87
C GLU A 254 -18.76 29.53 16.19
N VAL A 255 -19.69 28.57 16.29
CA VAL A 255 -19.60 27.28 15.57
C VAL A 255 -19.55 27.49 14.06
N GLY A 256 -20.41 28.37 13.53
CA GLY A 256 -20.45 28.69 12.10
C GLY A 256 -19.16 29.35 11.59
N ILE A 257 -18.53 30.21 12.39
CA ILE A 257 -17.24 30.82 12.04
C ILE A 257 -16.12 29.78 12.01
N TYR A 258 -16.06 28.91 13.02
CA TYR A 258 -15.05 27.85 13.07
C TYR A 258 -15.22 26.85 11.92
N ALA A 259 -16.45 26.37 11.69
CA ALA A 259 -16.77 25.48 10.57
C ALA A 259 -16.49 26.13 9.20
N GLY A 260 -16.81 27.43 9.04
CA GLY A 260 -16.51 28.18 7.82
C GLY A 260 -15.00 28.31 7.56
N CYS A 261 -14.20 28.57 8.59
CA CYS A 261 -12.74 28.63 8.46
C CYS A 261 -12.15 27.26 8.07
N LEU A 262 -12.64 26.17 8.68
CA LEU A 262 -12.23 24.81 8.31
C LEU A 262 -12.64 24.46 6.87
N ALA A 263 -13.84 24.86 6.44
CA ALA A 263 -14.30 24.63 5.07
C ALA A 263 -13.44 25.36 4.04
N VAL A 264 -13.09 26.63 4.28
CA VAL A 264 -12.16 27.39 3.42
C VAL A 264 -10.78 26.71 3.37
N THR A 265 -10.28 26.25 4.52
CA THR A 265 -9.00 25.54 4.61
C THR A 265 -9.05 24.25 3.79
N ALA A 266 -10.11 23.45 3.95
CA ALA A 266 -10.30 22.22 3.18
C ALA A 266 -10.39 22.49 1.68
N SER A 267 -11.11 23.53 1.24
CA SER A 267 -11.18 23.90 -0.18
C SER A 267 -9.82 24.31 -0.76
N LEU A 268 -9.01 25.06 -0.01
CA LEU A 268 -7.66 25.43 -0.43
C LEU A 268 -6.75 24.19 -0.54
N LEU A 269 -6.78 23.30 0.45
CA LEU A 269 -6.02 22.05 0.44
C LEU A 269 -6.47 21.12 -0.69
N GLY A 270 -7.77 21.03 -0.96
CA GLY A 270 -8.32 20.27 -2.09
C GLY A 270 -7.86 20.82 -3.44
N GLY A 271 -7.81 22.14 -3.60
CA GLY A 271 -7.26 22.77 -4.80
C GLY A 271 -5.78 22.48 -4.99
N ILE A 272 -4.98 22.56 -3.91
CA ILE A 272 -3.55 22.19 -3.94
C ILE A 272 -3.38 20.71 -4.30
N PHE A 273 -4.18 19.82 -3.72
CA PHE A 273 -4.18 18.38 -4.03
C PHE A 273 -4.44 18.13 -5.52
N VAL A 274 -5.49 18.74 -6.10
CA VAL A 274 -5.80 18.60 -7.53
C VAL A 274 -4.64 19.09 -8.39
N VAL A 275 -4.03 20.24 -8.07
CA VAL A 275 -2.89 20.78 -8.83
C VAL A 275 -1.67 19.85 -8.74
N VAL A 276 -1.33 19.36 -7.55
CA VAL A 276 -0.17 18.47 -7.36
C VAL A 276 -0.36 17.15 -8.13
N VAL A 277 -1.51 16.50 -7.97
CA VAL A 277 -1.81 15.23 -8.63
C VAL A 277 -1.90 15.41 -10.16
N PHE A 278 -2.44 16.54 -10.63
CA PHE A 278 -2.48 16.88 -12.05
C PHE A 278 -1.08 17.10 -12.65
N VAL A 279 -0.18 17.75 -11.91
CA VAL A 279 1.21 17.96 -12.34
C VAL A 279 2.00 16.65 -12.34
N GLN A 280 1.79 15.79 -11.35
CA GLN A 280 2.50 14.50 -11.21
C GLN A 280 2.11 13.47 -12.28
N ASN A 281 0.84 13.41 -12.70
CA ASN A 281 0.35 12.40 -13.65
C ASN A 281 0.61 12.73 -15.13
N GLY A 282 1.27 13.87 -15.42
CA GLY A 282 1.39 14.38 -16.79
C GLY A 282 0.03 14.85 -17.33
N SER A 283 0.02 15.87 -18.18
CA SER A 283 -1.18 16.62 -18.60
C SER A 283 -2.17 15.85 -19.49
N GLN A 284 -2.70 14.73 -19.01
CA GLN A 284 -3.74 13.94 -19.64
C GLN A 284 -5.09 14.56 -19.24
N GLY A 285 -5.61 15.47 -20.07
CA GLY A 285 -6.88 16.19 -19.81
C GLY A 285 -8.09 15.28 -19.55
N ALA A 286 -8.01 14.00 -19.90
CA ALA A 286 -9.00 12.97 -19.61
C ALA A 286 -9.19 12.67 -18.11
N ALA A 287 -8.16 12.90 -17.28
CA ALA A 287 -8.23 12.65 -15.83
C ALA A 287 -8.85 13.82 -15.03
N LEU A 288 -9.01 15.00 -15.63
CA LEU A 288 -9.47 16.21 -14.93
C LEU A 288 -10.85 16.07 -14.27
N PRO A 289 -11.89 15.49 -14.93
CA PRO A 289 -13.19 15.28 -14.29
C PRO A 289 -13.12 14.30 -13.11
N ALA A 290 -12.30 13.24 -13.20
CA ALA A 290 -12.10 12.29 -12.12
C ALA A 290 -11.34 12.92 -10.93
N LEU A 291 -10.34 13.76 -11.21
CA LEU A 291 -9.62 14.54 -10.20
C LEU A 291 -10.52 15.55 -9.50
N LEU A 292 -11.41 16.22 -10.25
CA LEU A 292 -12.40 17.14 -9.68
C LEU A 292 -13.46 16.40 -8.84
N ALA A 293 -13.83 15.18 -9.22
CA ALA A 293 -14.72 14.32 -8.43
C ALA A 293 -14.03 13.76 -7.17
N ALA A 294 -12.73 13.49 -7.22
CA ALA A 294 -11.92 13.02 -6.09
C ALA A 294 -11.46 14.16 -5.15
N ALA A 295 -11.49 15.41 -5.62
CA ALA A 295 -11.04 16.59 -4.88
C ALA A 295 -11.66 16.74 -3.47
N PRO A 296 -12.95 16.46 -3.23
CA PRO A 296 -13.53 16.53 -1.88
C PRO A 296 -12.93 15.50 -0.92
N HIS A 297 -12.60 14.31 -1.42
CA HIS A 297 -11.96 13.26 -0.63
C HIS A 297 -10.51 13.61 -0.31
N GLY A 298 -9.76 14.11 -1.29
CA GLY A 298 -8.40 14.63 -1.09
C GLY A 298 -8.35 15.82 -0.12
N ALA A 299 -9.31 16.75 -0.22
CA ALA A 299 -9.46 17.89 0.69
C ALA A 299 -9.65 17.44 2.15
N LEU A 300 -10.47 16.41 2.34
CA LEU A 300 -10.76 15.88 3.67
C LEU A 300 -9.57 15.09 4.23
N ALA A 301 -8.90 14.28 3.42
CA ALA A 301 -7.67 13.59 3.80
C ALA A 301 -6.58 14.59 4.22
N ALA A 302 -6.39 15.65 3.43
CA ALA A 302 -5.46 16.73 3.76
C ALA A 302 -5.84 17.48 5.05
N LEU A 303 -7.13 17.65 5.32
CA LEU A 303 -7.62 18.25 6.57
C LEU A 303 -7.31 17.34 7.78
N VAL A 304 -7.47 16.02 7.64
CA VAL A 304 -7.12 15.02 8.67
C VAL A 304 -5.62 15.04 8.95
N LEU A 305 -4.80 14.93 7.90
CA LEU A 305 -3.34 14.97 8.00
C LEU A 305 -2.88 16.28 8.64
N GLY A 306 -3.42 17.41 8.21
CA GLY A 306 -3.03 18.71 8.73
C GLY A 306 -3.38 18.95 10.21
N HIS A 307 -4.34 18.22 10.77
CA HIS A 307 -4.62 18.20 12.21
C HIS A 307 -3.76 17.17 12.97
N PHE A 308 -2.71 16.63 12.32
CA PHE A 308 -1.86 15.52 12.78
C PHE A 308 -2.58 14.18 12.91
N GLY A 309 -3.73 14.04 12.25
CA GLY A 309 -4.37 12.74 12.07
C GLY A 309 -3.59 11.88 11.08
N THR A 310 -3.97 10.62 10.99
CA THR A 310 -3.42 9.68 10.01
C THR A 310 -4.53 9.13 9.14
N VAL A 311 -4.17 8.82 7.90
CA VAL A 311 -5.04 8.11 6.95
C VAL A 311 -4.36 6.78 6.68
N THR A 312 -5.00 5.69 7.10
CA THR A 312 -4.54 4.35 6.71
C THR A 312 -5.04 4.10 5.30
N VAL A 313 -4.16 3.72 4.37
CA VAL A 313 -4.49 3.27 3.03
C VAL A 313 -4.17 1.78 2.98
N ASN A 314 -5.21 0.98 2.84
CA ASN A 314 -5.04 -0.45 2.63
C ASN A 314 -5.06 -0.71 1.12
N VAL A 315 -4.16 -1.55 0.60
CA VAL A 315 -4.06 -1.90 -0.82
C VAL A 315 -3.99 -3.43 -0.91
N PRO A 316 -4.72 -4.08 -1.81
CA PRO A 316 -4.60 -5.52 -2.05
C PRO A 316 -3.15 -5.92 -2.30
N PHE A 317 -2.70 -6.99 -1.64
CA PHE A 317 -1.36 -7.58 -1.86
C PHE A 317 -0.18 -6.65 -1.53
N ALA A 318 -0.43 -5.59 -0.73
CA ALA A 318 0.59 -4.72 -0.17
C ALA A 318 0.31 -4.44 1.32
N ALA A 319 1.35 -4.12 2.08
CA ALA A 319 1.25 -3.70 3.48
C ALA A 319 0.20 -2.59 3.65
N SER A 320 -0.58 -2.63 4.73
CA SER A 320 -1.42 -1.49 5.08
C SER A 320 -0.52 -0.27 5.36
N GLU A 321 -0.56 0.73 4.49
CA GLU A 321 0.31 1.89 4.60
C GLU A 321 -0.38 2.98 5.43
N THR A 322 0.28 3.43 6.51
CA THR A 322 -0.25 4.55 7.31
C THR A 322 0.39 5.84 6.87
N ILE A 323 -0.41 6.69 6.22
CA ILE A 323 0.04 7.99 5.75
C ILE A 323 -0.20 9.03 6.85
N SER A 324 0.86 9.77 7.18
CA SER A 324 0.85 10.87 8.15
C SER A 324 1.64 12.06 7.60
N VAL A 325 1.54 13.22 8.26
CA VAL A 325 2.40 14.38 7.94
C VAL A 325 3.89 14.08 8.18
N PHE A 326 4.20 13.08 8.99
CA PHE A 326 5.56 12.64 9.27
C PHE A 326 6.08 11.61 8.25
N SER A 327 5.25 11.17 7.30
CA SER A 327 5.64 10.19 6.30
C SER A 327 6.64 10.81 5.31
N PRO A 328 7.77 10.14 5.03
CA PRO A 328 8.84 10.68 4.19
C PRO A 328 8.40 10.89 2.73
N GLU A 329 7.42 10.12 2.27
CA GLU A 329 6.85 10.15 0.91
C GLU A 329 6.09 11.44 0.57
N LEU A 330 5.69 12.24 1.59
CA LEU A 330 4.86 13.44 1.40
C LEU A 330 5.47 14.70 2.05
N PRO A 331 6.60 15.22 1.53
CA PRO A 331 7.27 16.39 2.11
C PRO A 331 6.39 17.66 2.10
N LEU A 332 5.44 17.75 1.16
CA LEU A 332 4.48 18.86 1.07
C LEU A 332 3.34 18.76 2.10
N ALA A 333 3.16 17.63 2.79
CA ALA A 333 2.09 17.46 3.79
C ALA A 333 2.21 18.46 4.95
N TRP A 334 3.42 18.94 5.25
CA TRP A 334 3.68 19.97 6.27
C TRP A 334 3.08 21.34 5.95
N LEU A 335 2.66 21.60 4.71
CA LEU A 335 1.90 22.81 4.36
C LEU A 335 0.49 22.80 4.98
N ALA A 336 -0.08 21.62 5.20
CA ALA A 336 -1.44 21.50 5.74
C ALA A 336 -1.54 21.95 7.23
N PRO A 337 -0.67 21.51 8.16
CA PRO A 337 -0.67 22.03 9.54
C PRO A 337 -0.42 23.54 9.62
N LEU A 338 0.44 24.09 8.75
CA LEU A 338 0.71 25.53 8.71
C LEU A 338 -0.56 26.32 8.36
N LEU A 339 -1.30 25.86 7.34
CA LEU A 339 -2.55 26.49 6.93
C LEU A 339 -3.62 26.40 8.03
N ILE A 340 -3.71 25.26 8.71
CA ILE A 340 -4.65 25.04 9.83
C ILE A 340 -4.31 25.90 11.03
N LEU A 341 -3.02 26.11 11.34
CA LEU A 341 -2.59 27.02 12.39
C LEU A 341 -3.02 28.46 12.07
N LEU A 342 -2.79 28.92 10.84
CA LEU A 342 -3.17 30.27 10.39
C LEU A 342 -4.68 30.49 10.45
N THR A 343 -5.47 29.51 9.99
CA THR A 343 -6.94 29.61 10.03
C THR A 343 -7.50 29.49 11.44
N SER A 344 -6.89 28.68 12.31
CA SER A 344 -7.24 28.60 13.73
C SER A 344 -6.96 29.91 14.47
N LEU A 345 -5.83 30.58 14.19
CA LEU A 345 -5.51 31.90 14.73
C LEU A 345 -6.49 32.97 14.23
N GLY A 346 -6.87 32.92 12.95
CA GLY A 346 -7.89 33.79 12.36
C GLY A 346 -9.27 33.60 13.01
N ALA A 347 -9.72 32.35 13.14
CA ALA A 347 -10.97 31.99 13.80
C ALA A 347 -10.98 32.45 15.26
N SER A 348 -9.89 32.21 15.99
CA SER A 348 -9.68 32.67 17.37
C SER A 348 -9.87 34.18 17.49
N LEU A 349 -9.23 34.96 16.62
CA LEU A 349 -9.31 36.42 16.65
C LEU A 349 -10.74 36.91 16.35
N ILE A 350 -11.40 36.35 15.34
CA ILE A 350 -12.76 36.74 14.94
C ILE A 350 -13.78 36.37 16.03
N ILE A 351 -13.66 35.18 16.62
CA ILE A 351 -14.52 34.72 17.72
C ILE A 351 -14.29 35.59 18.95
N GLY A 352 -13.03 35.80 19.33
CA GLY A 352 -12.64 36.52 20.53
C GLY A 352 -13.04 38.01 20.53
N VAL A 353 -13.02 38.68 19.38
CA VAL A 353 -13.49 40.07 19.25
C VAL A 353 -15.01 40.20 19.49
N GLY A 354 -15.76 39.12 19.28
CA GLY A 354 -17.20 39.07 19.58
C GLY A 354 -17.52 38.78 21.06
N ARG A 355 -16.52 38.44 21.88
CA ARG A 355 -16.71 38.09 23.29
C ARG A 355 -16.48 39.29 24.20
N ALA A 356 -17.19 39.31 25.33
CA ALA A 356 -16.92 40.29 26.38
C ALA A 356 -15.54 40.01 27.00
N PRO A 357 -14.70 41.03 27.25
CA PRO A 357 -13.37 40.83 27.82
C PRO A 357 -13.47 40.37 29.29
N THR A 358 -13.14 39.10 29.57
CA THR A 358 -13.14 38.53 30.93
C THR A 358 -11.71 38.35 31.47
N ARG A 359 -11.49 38.59 32.77
CA ARG A 359 -10.15 38.48 33.38
C ARG A 359 -9.62 37.04 33.43
N PHE A 360 -10.51 36.06 33.47
CA PHE A 360 -10.20 34.63 33.47
C PHE A 360 -11.04 33.89 32.41
N PRO A 361 -10.59 32.72 31.94
CA PRO A 361 -11.39 31.85 31.08
C PRO A 361 -12.69 31.43 31.79
N GLU A 362 -13.84 31.59 31.13
CA GLU A 362 -15.10 31.03 31.62
C GLU A 362 -15.11 29.53 31.33
N TRP A 363 -14.58 28.72 32.25
CA TRP A 363 -14.47 27.26 32.10
C TRP A 363 -15.80 26.56 31.77
N SER A 364 -16.94 27.14 32.16
CA SER A 364 -18.28 26.63 31.83
C SER A 364 -18.69 26.80 30.35
N ARG A 365 -17.96 27.64 29.59
CA ARG A 365 -18.16 27.85 28.14
C ARG A 365 -17.01 27.28 27.30
N ALA A 366 -15.82 27.14 27.89
CA ALA A 366 -14.62 26.66 27.20
C ALA A 366 -14.77 25.24 26.60
N TRP A 367 -15.60 24.38 27.18
CA TRP A 367 -15.82 23.01 26.68
C TRP A 367 -16.83 22.90 25.53
N ARG A 368 -17.60 23.96 25.24
CA ARG A 368 -18.75 23.87 24.30
C ARG A 368 -18.32 23.68 22.85
N LEU A 369 -17.29 24.41 22.41
CA LEU A 369 -16.75 24.28 21.06
C LEU A 369 -16.03 22.93 20.88
N PRO A 370 -15.10 22.52 21.77
CA PRO A 370 -14.46 21.19 21.68
C PRO A 370 -15.44 20.01 21.73
N ALA A 371 -16.43 20.03 22.64
CA ALA A 371 -17.38 18.93 22.77
C ALA A 371 -18.28 18.78 21.52
N LEU A 372 -18.70 19.91 20.93
CA LEU A 372 -19.49 19.88 19.70
C LEU A 372 -18.65 19.42 18.50
N THR A 373 -17.40 19.90 18.39
CA THR A 373 -16.46 19.48 17.35
C THR A 373 -16.17 17.98 17.45
N LEU A 374 -15.91 17.47 18.66
CA LEU A 374 -15.71 16.05 18.93
C LEU A 374 -16.94 15.22 18.50
N LEU A 375 -18.13 15.60 18.94
CA LEU A 375 -19.37 14.87 18.63
C LEU A 375 -19.67 14.89 17.14
N THR A 376 -19.43 16.03 16.48
CA THR A 376 -19.62 16.18 15.03
C THR A 376 -18.64 15.28 14.29
N TRP A 377 -17.36 15.28 14.65
CA TRP A 377 -16.36 14.44 14.00
C TRP A 377 -16.52 12.95 14.29
N ILE A 378 -16.99 12.56 15.47
CA ILE A 378 -17.34 11.16 15.76
C ILE A 378 -18.49 10.70 14.86
N VAL A 379 -19.56 11.50 14.75
CA VAL A 379 -20.70 11.17 13.89
C VAL A 379 -20.30 11.18 12.41
N SER A 380 -19.51 12.16 11.99
CA SER A 380 -19.00 12.26 10.61
C SER A 380 -18.04 11.14 10.26
N ALA A 381 -17.11 10.76 11.14
CA ALA A 381 -16.16 9.66 10.91
C ALA A 381 -16.87 8.30 10.78
N SER A 382 -17.96 8.10 11.52
CA SER A 382 -18.75 6.86 11.46
C SER A 382 -19.68 6.78 10.25
N VAL A 383 -20.09 7.92 9.66
CA VAL A 383 -21.11 7.97 8.60
C VAL A 383 -20.54 8.30 7.22
N LEU A 384 -19.48 9.10 7.13
CA LEU A 384 -19.02 9.71 5.86
C LEU A 384 -17.71 9.14 5.32
N LEU A 385 -17.04 8.20 6.02
CA LEU A 385 -15.59 8.05 5.91
C LEU A 385 -14.96 6.67 5.63
N PRO A 386 -15.61 5.50 5.79
CA PRO A 386 -15.02 4.29 5.21
C PRO A 386 -15.34 4.22 3.71
N ILE A 387 -14.37 4.54 2.86
CA ILE A 387 -14.21 3.78 1.62
C ILE A 387 -13.65 2.43 2.09
N THR A 388 -14.33 1.33 1.85
CA THR A 388 -13.85 -0.01 2.20
C THR A 388 -14.17 -0.97 1.08
N LEU A 389 -13.28 -1.06 0.12
CA LEU A 389 -13.27 -2.13 -0.88
C LEU A 389 -12.81 -3.41 -0.19
N ASN A 390 -13.63 -4.04 0.65
CA ASN A 390 -13.33 -5.34 1.27
C ASN A 390 -13.75 -6.47 0.32
N GLY A 391 -12.93 -7.50 0.19
CA GLY A 391 -13.25 -8.79 -0.42
C GLY A 391 -12.33 -9.84 0.19
N SER A 392 -12.79 -11.07 0.39
CA SER A 392 -11.89 -12.14 0.84
C SER A 392 -11.52 -12.99 -0.37
N ALA A 393 -10.27 -12.94 -0.79
CA ALA A 393 -9.80 -13.89 -1.79
C ALA A 393 -9.65 -15.25 -1.10
N SER A 394 -10.29 -16.29 -1.63
CA SER A 394 -10.01 -17.67 -1.25
C SER A 394 -9.54 -18.43 -2.49
N VAL A 395 -8.44 -19.16 -2.34
CA VAL A 395 -7.94 -20.11 -3.33
C VAL A 395 -8.11 -21.49 -2.68
N PHE A 396 -8.91 -22.35 -3.28
CA PHE A 396 -9.26 -23.68 -2.74
C PHE A 396 -9.90 -23.70 -1.33
N GLY A 397 -10.69 -22.68 -0.97
CA GLY A 397 -11.39 -22.64 0.31
C GLY A 397 -10.52 -22.25 1.53
N LEU A 398 -9.27 -21.84 1.30
CA LEU A 398 -8.42 -21.23 2.32
C LEU A 398 -8.47 -19.70 2.17
N PRO A 399 -8.70 -18.95 3.27
CA PRO A 399 -8.71 -17.49 3.22
C PRO A 399 -7.28 -16.96 2.98
N VAL A 400 -7.08 -16.25 1.88
CA VAL A 400 -5.79 -15.65 1.48
C VAL A 400 -5.63 -14.22 2.04
N GLY A 401 -6.63 -13.73 2.79
CA GLY A 401 -6.60 -12.44 3.49
C GLY A 401 -7.70 -11.47 3.04
N ASP A 402 -7.91 -10.43 3.85
CA ASP A 402 -8.85 -9.34 3.58
C ASP A 402 -8.28 -8.39 2.53
N VAL A 403 -8.86 -8.42 1.33
CA VAL A 403 -8.57 -7.51 0.22
C VAL A 403 -9.37 -6.24 0.45
N GLY A 404 -8.80 -5.28 1.17
CA GLY A 404 -9.42 -4.02 1.55
C GLY A 404 -8.76 -2.82 0.85
N PHE A 405 -9.41 -2.02 -0.01
CA PHE A 405 -8.99 -0.62 -0.16
C PHE A 405 -9.80 0.30 0.74
N GLY A 406 -9.15 0.97 1.67
CA GLY A 406 -9.85 1.95 2.46
C GLY A 406 -8.98 3.01 3.08
N ALA A 407 -9.35 4.27 2.84
CA ALA A 407 -8.82 5.45 3.51
C ALA A 407 -9.66 5.71 4.76
N ARG A 408 -9.17 5.31 5.94
CA ARG A 408 -9.84 5.59 7.21
C ARG A 408 -9.04 6.60 8.02
N PRO A 409 -9.66 7.67 8.55
CA PRO A 409 -9.04 8.44 9.61
C PRO A 409 -8.83 7.52 10.81
N ALA A 410 -7.67 7.59 11.44
CA ALA A 410 -7.46 6.85 12.68
C ALA A 410 -8.47 7.23 13.77
N PHE A 411 -8.78 6.29 14.65
CA PHE A 411 -9.83 6.46 15.66
C PHE A 411 -9.58 7.63 16.63
N TRP A 412 -8.33 8.09 16.76
CA TRP A 412 -7.95 9.25 17.58
C TRP A 412 -8.12 10.60 16.87
N THR A 413 -8.41 10.61 15.56
CA THR A 413 -8.58 11.83 14.76
C THR A 413 -9.62 12.80 15.36
N PRO A 414 -10.81 12.36 15.82
CA PRO A 414 -11.78 13.26 16.45
C PRO A 414 -11.24 13.97 17.70
N ALA A 415 -10.36 13.32 18.47
CA ALA A 415 -9.74 13.91 19.64
C ALA A 415 -8.78 15.05 19.26
N LEU A 416 -8.06 14.92 18.15
CA LEU A 416 -7.18 15.98 17.64
C LEU A 416 -7.98 17.20 17.17
N PHE A 417 -9.10 17.01 16.46
CA PHE A 417 -9.98 18.12 16.10
C PHE A 417 -10.57 18.83 17.33
N ALA A 418 -10.90 18.08 18.38
CA ALA A 418 -11.33 18.65 19.65
C ALA A 418 -10.20 19.45 20.34
N LEU A 419 -8.96 18.95 20.31
CA LEU A 419 -7.79 19.65 20.83
C LEU A 419 -7.54 20.97 20.09
N TRP A 420 -7.66 20.99 18.77
CA TRP A 420 -7.57 22.22 17.98
C TRP A 420 -8.70 23.21 18.29
N ALA A 421 -9.91 22.72 18.55
CA ALA A 421 -11.00 23.56 19.05
C ALA A 421 -10.71 24.15 20.44
N VAL A 422 -9.99 23.43 21.32
CA VAL A 422 -9.50 23.99 22.61
C VAL A 422 -8.48 25.11 22.35
N VAL A 423 -7.56 24.91 21.41
CA VAL A 423 -6.59 25.95 21.01
C VAL A 423 -7.32 27.20 20.51
N VAL A 424 -8.36 27.05 19.70
CA VAL A 424 -9.17 28.18 19.21
C VAL A 424 -9.91 28.90 20.34
N GLU A 425 -10.45 28.15 21.28
CA GLU A 425 -11.17 28.69 22.43
C GLU A 425 -10.26 29.50 23.37
N LEU A 426 -9.07 28.96 23.67
CA LEU A 426 -8.03 29.66 24.44
C LEU A 426 -7.48 30.85 23.66
N GLY A 427 -7.27 30.68 22.36
CA GLY A 427 -6.82 31.73 21.46
C GLY A 427 -7.82 32.89 21.42
N ALA A 428 -9.11 32.61 21.38
CA ALA A 428 -10.17 33.64 21.39
C ALA A 428 -10.17 34.48 22.68
N TRP A 429 -9.68 33.95 23.79
CA TRP A 429 -9.51 34.71 25.03
C TRP A 429 -8.25 35.61 25.00
N ILE A 430 -7.16 35.11 24.42
CA ILE A 430 -5.83 35.73 24.44
C ILE A 430 -5.69 36.74 23.28
N LEU A 431 -5.84 36.28 22.05
CA LEU A 431 -5.47 37.00 20.82
C LEU A 431 -6.10 38.39 20.66
N PRO A 432 -7.39 38.65 20.96
CA PRO A 432 -7.97 39.98 20.74
C PRO A 432 -7.26 41.09 21.53
N ARG A 433 -6.79 40.78 22.75
CA ARG A 433 -6.06 41.71 23.62
C ARG A 433 -4.70 42.05 23.03
N TYR A 434 -3.96 41.04 22.59
CA TYR A 434 -2.64 41.22 21.99
C TYR A 434 -2.73 41.86 20.60
N ALA A 435 -3.73 41.47 19.79
CA ALA A 435 -3.97 42.04 18.47
C ALA A 435 -4.31 43.54 18.55
N ALA A 436 -5.14 43.96 19.52
CA ALA A 436 -5.43 45.38 19.74
C ALA A 436 -4.18 46.21 20.08
N LEU A 437 -3.18 45.60 20.75
CA LEU A 437 -1.95 46.27 21.20
C LEU A 437 -0.80 46.22 20.17
N LEU A 438 -0.69 45.11 19.44
CA LEU A 438 0.43 44.80 18.56
C LEU A 438 0.10 45.08 17.08
N ALA A 439 -1.14 44.87 16.66
CA ALA A 439 -1.58 44.97 15.27
C ALA A 439 -3.02 45.54 15.16
N PRO A 440 -3.22 46.84 15.44
CA PRO A 440 -4.55 47.45 15.50
C PRO A 440 -5.32 47.37 14.18
N GLY A 441 -4.63 47.34 13.03
CA GLY A 441 -5.25 47.12 11.71
C GLY A 441 -5.91 45.75 11.57
N LEU A 442 -5.25 44.69 12.05
CA LEU A 442 -5.79 43.32 12.05
C LEU A 442 -6.99 43.20 13.00
N HIS A 443 -6.88 43.79 14.20
CA HIS A 443 -7.98 43.84 15.16
C HIS A 443 -9.20 44.58 14.57
N ALA A 444 -9.01 45.74 13.96
CA ALA A 444 -10.08 46.50 13.31
C ALA A 444 -10.73 45.73 12.14
N SER A 445 -9.93 45.00 11.35
CA SER A 445 -10.45 44.12 10.29
C SER A 445 -11.28 42.97 10.87
N ALA A 446 -10.83 42.33 11.95
CA ALA A 446 -11.59 41.29 12.62
C ALA A 446 -12.92 41.80 13.19
N VAL A 447 -12.94 43.00 13.79
CA VAL A 447 -14.17 43.68 14.24
C VAL A 447 -15.12 43.92 13.08
N ARG A 448 -14.62 44.42 11.94
CA ARG A 448 -15.43 44.66 10.74
C ARG A 448 -16.01 43.36 10.18
N LEU A 449 -15.20 42.31 10.09
CA LEU A 449 -15.63 41.00 9.58
C LEU A 449 -16.71 40.40 10.49
N ARG A 450 -16.49 40.43 11.82
CA ARG A 450 -17.45 39.95 12.82
C ARG A 450 -18.76 40.72 12.77
N ARG A 451 -18.70 42.05 12.58
CA ARG A 451 -19.90 42.89 12.38
C ARG A 451 -20.64 42.54 11.09
N ARG A 452 -19.96 42.31 9.97
CA ARG A 452 -20.60 41.87 8.72
C ARG A 452 -21.30 40.52 8.86
N MET A 453 -20.66 39.56 9.53
CA MET A 453 -21.27 38.25 9.79
C MET A 453 -22.48 38.35 10.72
N GLY A 454 -22.49 39.30 11.66
CA GLY A 454 -23.66 39.60 12.50
C GLY A 454 -24.73 40.46 11.80
N SER A 455 -24.36 41.34 10.87
CA SER A 455 -25.28 42.25 10.17
C SER A 455 -26.02 41.56 9.03
N VAL A 456 -25.50 40.50 8.42
CA VAL A 456 -26.22 39.68 7.43
C VAL A 456 -27.48 39.03 8.02
N GLU A 457 -27.49 38.76 9.33
CA GLU A 457 -28.67 38.30 10.07
C GLU A 457 -29.68 39.45 10.35
N SER A 458 -29.19 40.70 10.41
CA SER A 458 -29.98 41.90 10.72
C SER A 458 -30.52 42.62 9.46
N GLU A 459 -29.77 42.67 8.36
CA GLU A 459 -30.13 43.38 7.12
C GLU A 459 -31.12 42.61 6.25
N ARG A 460 -31.15 41.27 6.35
CA ARG A 460 -32.24 40.48 5.73
C ARG A 460 -33.63 40.76 6.34
N GLY A 461 -33.67 41.49 7.46
CA GLY A 461 -34.88 41.98 8.12
C GLY A 461 -35.16 43.48 7.96
N GLN A 462 -34.36 44.25 7.22
CA GLN A 462 -34.50 45.72 7.14
C GLN A 462 -34.68 46.31 5.73
N THR A 463 -34.77 45.52 4.67
CA THR A 463 -34.94 46.07 3.30
C THR A 463 -36.38 46.38 2.88
N TRP A 464 -37.35 46.39 3.79
CA TRP A 464 -38.68 46.94 3.52
C TRP A 464 -39.22 47.65 4.77
N GLY A 465 -39.08 48.98 4.83
CA GLY A 465 -39.76 49.77 5.85
C GLY A 465 -39.16 51.14 6.15
N ALA A 466 -39.71 52.15 5.47
CA ALA A 466 -39.98 53.50 5.95
C ALA A 466 -38.87 54.57 6.03
N THR A 467 -39.01 55.56 5.15
CA THR A 467 -38.81 56.99 5.37
C THR A 467 -39.73 57.54 6.48
N GLY A 468 -39.20 58.33 7.42
CA GLY A 468 -39.98 59.15 8.38
C GLY A 468 -39.17 59.49 9.65
N PRO A 469 -39.27 60.71 10.22
CA PRO A 469 -38.10 61.43 10.69
C PRO A 469 -37.69 61.20 12.16
N SER A 470 -36.42 61.57 12.36
CA SER A 470 -35.65 61.73 13.58
C SER A 470 -36.40 62.42 14.72
N ASP A 471 -36.36 61.81 15.90
CA ASP A 471 -36.43 62.56 17.15
C ASP A 471 -35.33 62.13 18.13
N THR A 472 -34.79 63.14 18.79
CA THR A 472 -33.54 63.12 19.54
C THR A 472 -33.79 62.68 20.98
N THR A 473 -33.03 61.73 21.51
CA THR A 473 -32.73 61.66 22.96
C THR A 473 -31.55 60.68 23.23
N ALA A 474 -30.47 61.23 23.79
CA ALA A 474 -29.30 60.48 24.23
C ALA A 474 -29.49 59.93 25.67
N PRO A 475 -28.87 58.78 26.04
CA PRO A 475 -29.12 58.08 27.30
C PRO A 475 -28.09 58.41 28.41
N PRO A 476 -28.42 58.32 29.72
CA PRO A 476 -27.42 58.35 30.77
C PRO A 476 -27.24 56.95 31.38
N ASN A 477 -26.25 56.19 30.88
CA ASN A 477 -25.36 55.37 31.71
C ASN A 477 -24.37 54.60 30.83
N ARG A 478 -23.08 54.96 30.91
CA ARG A 478 -21.98 54.19 30.35
C ARG A 478 -21.09 53.75 31.52
N PRO A 479 -20.87 52.44 31.77
CA PRO A 479 -19.89 52.02 32.77
C PRO A 479 -18.48 52.37 32.27
N GLN A 480 -17.67 52.91 33.19
CA GLN A 480 -16.31 53.37 32.93
C GLN A 480 -15.40 52.21 32.48
N ILE A 481 -14.64 52.46 31.41
CA ILE A 481 -13.58 51.59 30.90
C ILE A 481 -12.40 51.70 31.87
N VAL A 482 -12.05 50.62 32.57
CA VAL A 482 -10.77 50.53 33.28
C VAL A 482 -9.68 50.46 32.22
N GLU A 483 -8.92 51.54 32.12
CA GLU A 483 -7.81 51.69 31.19
C GLU A 483 -6.70 50.67 31.52
N ALA A 484 -6.45 49.74 30.61
CA ALA A 484 -5.37 48.77 30.75
C ALA A 484 -4.02 49.49 30.64
N ARG A 485 -3.26 49.51 31.73
CA ARG A 485 -1.94 50.16 31.83
C ARG A 485 -1.04 49.72 30.66
N PRO A 486 -0.54 50.62 29.81
CA PRO A 486 0.30 50.24 28.67
C PRO A 486 1.64 49.71 29.16
N LEU A 487 2.04 48.54 28.64
CA LEU A 487 3.36 47.96 28.88
C LEU A 487 4.46 48.87 28.30
N SER A 488 5.58 48.99 29.00
CA SER A 488 6.71 49.83 28.59
C SER A 488 7.26 49.43 27.21
N ALA A 489 7.85 50.39 26.49
CA ALA A 489 8.40 50.18 25.15
C ALA A 489 9.42 49.01 25.08
N GLN A 490 10.11 48.76 26.20
CA GLN A 490 11.07 47.66 26.35
C GLN A 490 10.38 46.29 26.42
N ALA A 491 9.23 46.17 27.09
CA ALA A 491 8.42 44.96 27.10
C ALA A 491 7.79 44.70 25.71
N LYS A 492 7.36 45.75 25.00
CA LYS A 492 6.86 45.65 23.62
C LYS A 492 7.94 45.18 22.63
N ARG A 493 9.19 45.62 22.80
CA ARG A 493 10.34 45.20 21.96
C ARG A 493 10.77 43.76 22.26
N ARG A 494 10.85 43.37 23.53
CA ARG A 494 11.17 41.98 23.95
C ARG A 494 10.12 40.98 23.48
N LEU A 495 8.84 41.36 23.52
CA LEU A 495 7.74 40.50 23.06
C LEU A 495 7.69 40.38 21.53
N ARG A 496 8.03 41.44 20.78
CA ARG A 496 8.22 41.37 19.32
C ARG A 496 9.38 40.45 18.95
N LEU A 497 10.49 40.54 19.68
CA LEU A 497 11.64 39.67 19.46
C LEU A 497 11.28 38.21 19.75
N ALA A 498 10.56 37.92 20.84
CA ALA A 498 10.11 36.59 21.19
C ALA A 498 9.18 35.99 20.14
N GLY A 499 8.19 36.75 19.64
CA GLY A 499 7.30 36.28 18.58
C GLY A 499 8.00 36.00 17.25
N ILE A 500 8.97 36.85 16.86
CA ILE A 500 9.82 36.62 15.68
C ILE A 500 10.71 35.40 15.88
N LEU A 501 11.34 35.25 17.05
CA LEU A 501 12.16 34.09 17.40
C LEU A 501 11.37 32.78 17.36
N THR A 502 10.11 32.77 17.82
CA THR A 502 9.26 31.58 17.73
C THR A 502 8.92 31.22 16.29
N VAL A 503 8.56 32.20 15.44
CA VAL A 503 8.27 31.95 14.01
C VAL A 503 9.52 31.47 13.28
N VAL A 504 10.68 32.08 13.55
CA VAL A 504 11.97 31.65 12.98
C VAL A 504 12.36 30.26 13.47
N ALA A 505 12.18 29.95 14.75
CA ALA A 505 12.46 28.62 15.31
C ALA A 505 11.60 27.52 14.66
N VAL A 506 10.32 27.83 14.38
CA VAL A 506 9.44 26.90 13.66
C VAL A 506 9.90 26.71 12.21
N LEU A 507 10.22 27.78 11.49
CA LEU A 507 10.71 27.69 10.10
C LEU A 507 12.05 26.93 10.01
N VAL A 508 12.97 27.17 10.95
CA VAL A 508 14.24 26.45 11.04
C VAL A 508 14.01 24.98 11.39
N GLY A 509 13.08 24.68 12.31
CA GLY A 509 12.69 23.30 12.63
C GLY A 509 12.10 22.56 11.44
N THR A 510 11.23 23.21 10.64
CA THR A 510 10.68 22.63 9.41
C THR A 510 11.76 22.42 8.35
N GLY A 511 12.66 23.40 8.15
CA GLY A 511 13.79 23.25 7.24
C GLY A 511 14.73 22.11 7.64
N ALA A 512 14.99 21.95 8.93
CA ALA A 512 15.80 20.85 9.47
C ALA A 512 15.10 19.49 9.30
N ALA A 513 13.79 19.41 9.53
CA ALA A 513 13.03 18.18 9.31
C ALA A 513 13.04 17.76 7.83
N ILE A 514 12.80 18.70 6.90
CA ILE A 514 12.89 18.44 5.46
C ILE A 514 14.28 17.95 5.09
N ALA A 515 15.34 18.60 5.59
CA ALA A 515 16.71 18.20 5.33
C ALA A 515 17.03 16.80 5.85
N VAL A 516 16.57 16.44 7.06
CA VAL A 516 16.74 15.10 7.65
C VAL A 516 15.97 14.05 6.84
N THR A 517 14.72 14.32 6.47
CA THR A 517 13.91 13.38 5.68
C THR A 517 14.53 13.13 4.31
N THR A 518 14.93 14.18 3.59
CA THR A 518 15.63 14.04 2.30
C THR A 518 16.98 13.34 2.44
N ALA A 519 17.69 13.57 3.55
CA ALA A 519 18.94 12.87 3.85
C ALA A 519 18.73 11.38 4.16
N ASN A 520 17.59 11.02 4.77
CA ASN A 520 17.24 9.62 5.08
C ASN A 520 16.71 8.87 3.85
N THR A 521 15.99 9.52 2.94
CA THR A 521 15.55 8.86 1.69
C THR A 521 16.72 8.43 0.80
N GLN A 522 17.80 9.22 0.77
CA GLN A 522 19.05 8.85 0.09
C GLN A 522 19.83 7.73 0.81
N ARG A 523 19.48 7.42 2.06
CA ARG A 523 20.13 6.41 2.89
C ARG A 523 19.22 5.20 3.19
N SER A 524 18.07 5.11 2.52
CA SER A 524 17.09 4.03 2.72
C SER A 524 17.66 2.66 2.35
N ALA A 525 17.02 1.58 2.80
CA ALA A 525 17.39 0.22 2.40
C ALA A 525 17.41 0.06 0.87
N VAL A 526 16.44 0.64 0.16
CA VAL A 526 16.36 0.65 -1.30
C VAL A 526 17.57 1.38 -1.92
N ALA A 527 17.98 2.52 -1.36
CA ALA A 527 19.16 3.25 -1.85
C ALA A 527 20.46 2.45 -1.65
N GLN A 528 20.61 1.79 -0.49
CA GLN A 528 21.78 0.95 -0.21
C GLN A 528 21.82 -0.32 -1.08
N ALA A 529 20.68 -0.97 -1.29
CA ALA A 529 20.56 -2.10 -2.21
C ALA A 529 20.86 -1.68 -3.66
N ARG A 530 20.36 -0.52 -4.09
CA ARG A 530 20.67 0.03 -5.42
C ARG A 530 22.16 0.31 -5.58
N GLU A 531 22.80 0.93 -4.60
CA GLU A 531 24.25 1.19 -4.64
C GLU A 531 25.06 -0.12 -4.74
N TYR A 532 24.67 -1.14 -3.99
CA TYR A 532 25.26 -2.47 -4.07
C TYR A 532 25.08 -3.12 -5.46
N MET A 533 23.86 -3.07 -6.01
CA MET A 533 23.57 -3.59 -7.35
C MET A 533 24.32 -2.83 -8.45
N ASP A 534 24.42 -1.51 -8.35
CA ASP A 534 25.13 -0.67 -9.30
C ASP A 534 26.65 -0.95 -9.25
N ALA A 535 27.21 -1.25 -8.07
CA ALA A 535 28.61 -1.66 -7.94
C ALA A 535 28.88 -2.98 -8.69
N ILE A 536 27.99 -3.98 -8.58
CA ILE A 536 28.11 -5.25 -9.31
C ILE A 536 27.96 -5.00 -10.82
N ALA A 537 26.95 -4.24 -11.24
CA ALA A 537 26.72 -3.92 -12.66
C ALA A 537 27.91 -3.16 -13.29
N ALA A 538 28.55 -2.29 -12.52
CA ALA A 538 29.77 -1.57 -12.92
C ALA A 538 31.03 -2.45 -12.92
N GLY A 539 30.96 -3.66 -12.34
CA GLY A 539 32.09 -4.57 -12.09
C GLY A 539 33.10 -4.03 -11.09
N ASN A 540 32.62 -3.34 -10.07
CA ASN A 540 33.41 -2.91 -8.93
C ASN A 540 33.07 -3.81 -7.73
N ALA A 541 33.64 -5.01 -7.75
CA ALA A 541 33.58 -6.00 -6.68
C ALA A 541 34.14 -5.44 -5.37
N THR A 542 35.22 -4.65 -5.40
CA THR A 542 35.79 -4.01 -4.20
C THR A 542 34.77 -3.14 -3.50
N ARG A 543 33.99 -2.34 -4.26
CA ARG A 543 32.89 -1.55 -3.71
C ARG A 543 31.73 -2.43 -3.23
N ALA A 544 31.35 -3.45 -4.00
CA ALA A 544 30.27 -4.37 -3.63
C ALA A 544 30.58 -5.13 -2.33
N ASN A 545 31.78 -5.73 -2.23
CA ASN A 545 32.31 -6.42 -1.05
C ASN A 545 32.41 -5.49 0.17
N GLY A 546 32.69 -4.20 -0.04
CA GLY A 546 32.70 -3.20 1.02
C GLY A 546 31.31 -2.82 1.54
N LEU A 547 30.25 -3.03 0.74
CA LEU A 547 28.86 -2.79 1.12
C LEU A 547 28.21 -4.03 1.74
N VAL A 548 28.50 -5.22 1.19
CA VAL A 548 27.96 -6.51 1.63
C VAL A 548 29.08 -7.55 1.58
N ASP A 549 29.32 -8.26 2.68
CA ASP A 549 30.28 -9.36 2.68
C ASP A 549 29.71 -10.54 1.87
N PRO A 550 30.38 -11.02 0.81
CA PRO A 550 29.93 -12.16 0.03
C PRO A 550 29.87 -13.46 0.83
N ASN A 551 30.45 -13.51 2.03
CA ASN A 551 30.46 -14.69 2.92
C ASN A 551 31.02 -15.96 2.25
N VAL A 552 32.01 -15.79 1.36
CA VAL A 552 32.72 -16.90 0.70
C VAL A 552 33.99 -17.27 1.46
N GLU A 553 34.38 -18.55 1.37
CA GLU A 553 35.63 -19.04 1.94
C GLU A 553 36.84 -18.30 1.35
N THR A 554 37.91 -18.16 2.15
CA THR A 554 39.10 -17.38 1.77
C THR A 554 39.73 -17.88 0.46
N SER A 555 39.71 -19.18 0.20
CA SER A 555 40.20 -19.82 -1.03
C SER A 555 39.41 -19.44 -2.28
N LEU A 556 38.16 -18.97 -2.13
CA LEU A 556 37.26 -18.62 -3.23
C LEU A 556 37.11 -17.10 -3.42
N ARG A 557 37.84 -16.27 -2.65
CA ARG A 557 37.76 -14.79 -2.72
C ARG A 557 38.14 -14.25 -4.10
N ASP A 558 39.00 -14.95 -4.84
CA ASP A 558 39.40 -14.56 -6.19
C ASP A 558 38.22 -14.60 -7.18
N TYR A 559 37.18 -15.42 -6.94
CA TYR A 559 35.97 -15.49 -7.75
C TYR A 559 34.96 -14.34 -7.49
N VAL A 560 35.17 -13.55 -6.43
CA VAL A 560 34.36 -12.35 -6.09
C VAL A 560 35.22 -11.09 -6.13
N SER A 561 36.26 -11.09 -6.96
CA SER A 561 37.22 -10.00 -7.18
C SER A 561 36.80 -9.06 -8.33
N ASP A 562 37.47 -7.90 -8.41
CA ASP A 562 37.29 -6.95 -9.51
C ASP A 562 37.74 -7.57 -10.84
N GLU A 563 38.84 -8.32 -10.83
CA GLU A 563 39.39 -9.02 -11.99
C GLU A 563 38.41 -10.06 -12.53
N MET A 564 37.75 -10.81 -11.63
CA MET A 564 36.74 -11.78 -12.03
C MET A 564 35.55 -11.09 -12.67
N LEU A 565 34.95 -10.10 -12.00
CA LEU A 565 33.80 -9.36 -12.54
C LEU A 565 34.12 -8.63 -13.86
N ALA A 566 35.34 -8.13 -14.03
CA ALA A 566 35.79 -7.48 -15.26
C ALA A 566 35.97 -8.48 -16.42
N SER A 567 36.26 -9.75 -16.14
CA SER A 567 36.38 -10.80 -17.15
C SER A 567 35.03 -11.24 -17.75
N ALA A 568 33.90 -10.90 -17.11
CA ALA A 568 32.58 -11.29 -17.57
C ALA A 568 32.26 -10.70 -18.94
N THR A 569 31.88 -11.54 -19.89
CA THR A 569 31.41 -11.16 -21.24
C THR A 569 30.11 -10.35 -21.16
N GLU A 570 29.25 -10.70 -20.20
CA GLU A 570 28.02 -9.95 -19.89
C GLU A 570 27.86 -9.84 -18.37
N ARG A 571 27.51 -8.64 -17.92
CA ARG A 571 27.19 -8.33 -16.52
C ARG A 571 25.71 -8.00 -16.39
N ILE A 572 25.22 -8.02 -15.16
CA ILE A 572 23.84 -7.64 -14.89
C ILE A 572 23.54 -6.20 -15.33
N THR A 573 22.32 -5.98 -15.81
CA THR A 573 21.74 -4.64 -15.98
C THR A 573 20.64 -4.46 -14.95
N VAL A 574 20.79 -3.51 -14.02
CA VAL A 574 19.78 -3.22 -13.01
C VAL A 574 18.56 -2.59 -13.69
N LEU A 575 17.39 -3.20 -13.53
CA LEU A 575 16.13 -2.70 -14.08
C LEU A 575 15.33 -1.95 -13.03
N ASP A 576 15.14 -2.57 -11.86
CA ASP A 576 14.35 -1.98 -10.78
C ASP A 576 14.82 -2.45 -9.40
N VAL A 577 14.60 -1.62 -8.39
CA VAL A 577 14.90 -1.92 -6.98
C VAL A 577 13.80 -1.30 -6.15
N VAL A 578 12.99 -2.14 -5.51
CA VAL A 578 11.79 -1.74 -4.76
C VAL A 578 11.72 -2.45 -3.42
N GLU A 579 11.10 -1.82 -2.44
CA GLU A 579 10.76 -2.49 -1.19
C GLU A 579 9.73 -3.60 -1.45
N THR A 580 9.84 -4.69 -0.69
CA THR A 580 8.93 -5.82 -0.80
C THR A 580 8.65 -6.41 0.58
N GLU A 581 7.48 -7.01 0.76
CA GLU A 581 7.22 -7.89 1.92
C GLU A 581 7.58 -9.34 1.62
N LEU A 582 7.92 -9.65 0.37
CA LEU A 582 8.37 -10.98 -0.01
C LEU A 582 9.60 -11.35 0.82
N ARG A 583 9.57 -12.55 1.39
CA ARG A 583 10.72 -13.11 2.08
C ARG A 583 11.76 -13.51 1.02
N PRO A 584 13.08 -13.43 1.33
CA PRO A 584 14.07 -14.14 0.54
C PRO A 584 13.60 -15.58 0.32
N ALA A 585 13.68 -16.05 -0.93
CA ALA A 585 13.49 -17.47 -1.18
C ALA A 585 14.48 -18.24 -0.29
N ASP A 586 14.02 -19.32 0.33
CA ASP A 586 14.94 -20.31 0.88
C ASP A 586 15.84 -20.73 -0.30
N SER A 587 17.15 -20.71 -0.13
CA SER A 587 18.06 -21.10 -1.21
C SER A 587 17.78 -22.56 -1.53
N ASP A 588 16.95 -22.81 -2.55
CA ASP A 588 16.85 -24.13 -3.15
C ASP A 588 18.28 -24.53 -3.51
N ALA A 589 18.70 -25.65 -2.92
CA ALA A 589 20.03 -26.23 -2.93
C ALA A 589 20.89 -25.79 -4.13
N GLY A 590 22.05 -25.18 -3.85
CA GLY A 590 23.07 -24.96 -4.87
C GLY A 590 23.46 -26.28 -5.54
N TRP A 591 24.18 -26.20 -6.66
CA TRP A 591 24.53 -27.33 -7.53
C TRP A 591 25.08 -28.58 -6.80
N PHE A 592 25.66 -28.38 -5.59
CA PHE A 592 26.33 -29.43 -4.82
C PHE A 592 26.03 -29.42 -3.30
N GLY A 593 25.01 -28.69 -2.80
CA GLY A 593 24.88 -28.52 -1.34
C GLY A 593 23.51 -28.12 -0.79
N GLU A 594 23.29 -28.49 0.47
CA GLU A 594 22.10 -28.24 1.28
C GLU A 594 21.85 -26.73 1.46
N ALA A 595 20.57 -26.35 1.57
CA ALA A 595 20.13 -24.96 1.70
C ALA A 595 20.93 -24.21 2.77
N VAL A 596 21.50 -23.06 2.40
CA VAL A 596 22.21 -22.18 3.35
C VAL A 596 21.17 -21.60 4.30
N GLU A 597 21.26 -21.96 5.58
CA GLU A 597 20.45 -21.32 6.63
C GLU A 597 20.73 -19.82 6.63
N GLN A 598 19.76 -19.04 6.16
CA GLN A 598 19.74 -17.61 6.40
C GLN A 598 19.68 -17.40 7.91
N THR A 599 20.67 -16.69 8.46
CA THR A 599 20.68 -16.31 9.87
C THR A 599 19.98 -14.96 10.03
N PRO A 600 18.82 -14.84 10.69
CA PRO A 600 18.35 -13.54 11.18
C PRO A 600 18.22 -13.60 12.71
N ALA A 601 19.19 -13.06 13.45
CA ALA A 601 19.02 -12.92 14.90
C ALA A 601 19.89 -11.82 15.52
N THR A 602 19.87 -10.61 14.98
CA THR A 602 20.41 -9.44 15.72
C THR A 602 19.31 -8.67 16.47
N GLY A 603 18.03 -9.03 16.32
CA GLY A 603 16.91 -8.33 16.95
C GLY A 603 16.73 -6.89 16.47
N ARG A 604 17.47 -6.47 15.43
CA ARG A 604 17.34 -5.16 14.80
C ARG A 604 16.26 -5.18 13.72
N GLU A 605 15.73 -4.01 13.39
CA GLU A 605 14.74 -3.83 12.33
C GLU A 605 15.35 -4.23 10.97
N THR A 606 14.64 -5.07 10.22
CA THR A 606 15.03 -5.54 8.89
C THR A 606 13.99 -5.18 7.85
N GLN A 607 14.44 -4.88 6.63
CA GLN A 607 13.60 -4.53 5.49
C GLN A 607 14.00 -5.36 4.27
N ASN A 608 13.03 -5.93 3.56
CA ASN A 608 13.29 -6.73 2.36
C ASN A 608 13.20 -5.82 1.12
N VAL A 609 14.14 -6.00 0.21
CA VAL A 609 14.27 -5.22 -1.02
C VAL A 609 14.33 -6.17 -2.21
N GLN A 610 13.36 -6.09 -3.10
CA GLN A 610 13.35 -6.83 -4.35
C GLN A 610 14.20 -6.08 -5.39
N VAL A 611 15.20 -6.78 -5.93
CA VAL A 611 16.02 -6.31 -7.05
C VAL A 611 15.61 -7.05 -8.31
N THR A 612 15.39 -6.31 -9.38
CA THR A 612 15.09 -6.84 -10.72
C THR A 612 16.23 -6.47 -11.64
N TYR A 613 16.85 -7.46 -12.27
CA TYR A 613 18.00 -7.26 -13.16
C TYR A 613 17.91 -8.14 -14.40
N ARG A 614 18.66 -7.78 -15.44
CA ARG A 614 18.78 -8.55 -16.68
C ARG A 614 20.16 -9.16 -16.82
N LEU A 615 20.24 -10.44 -17.17
CA LEU A 615 21.48 -11.17 -17.45
C LEU A 615 21.26 -12.21 -18.57
N GLY A 616 22.04 -12.14 -19.63
CA GLY A 616 21.92 -13.04 -20.78
C GLY A 616 20.61 -12.87 -21.53
N GLY A 617 20.07 -11.64 -21.55
CA GLY A 617 18.74 -11.35 -22.10
C GLY A 617 17.54 -11.78 -21.23
N ILE A 618 17.77 -12.48 -20.12
CA ILE A 618 16.72 -12.93 -19.18
C ILE A 618 16.53 -11.90 -18.07
N THR A 619 15.29 -11.62 -17.70
CA THR A 619 14.98 -10.78 -16.54
C THR A 619 14.77 -11.66 -15.31
N GLU A 620 15.53 -11.39 -14.25
CA GLU A 620 15.54 -12.13 -13.00
C GLU A 620 15.21 -11.21 -11.83
N THR A 621 14.71 -11.81 -10.76
CA THR A 621 14.36 -11.13 -9.51
C THR A 621 15.02 -11.82 -8.35
N ALA A 622 15.62 -11.06 -7.44
CA ALA A 622 16.13 -11.56 -6.16
C ALA A 622 15.65 -10.66 -5.02
N VAL A 623 15.59 -11.19 -3.80
CA VAL A 623 15.21 -10.42 -2.61
C VAL A 623 16.42 -10.32 -1.69
N LEU A 624 16.84 -9.09 -1.40
CA LEU A 624 17.93 -8.76 -0.50
C LEU A 624 17.34 -8.29 0.84
N VAL A 625 17.99 -8.64 1.95
CA VAL A 625 17.61 -8.13 3.28
C VAL A 625 18.57 -7.00 3.67
N ALA A 626 18.01 -5.89 4.12
CA ALA A 626 18.73 -4.80 4.75
C ALA A 626 18.42 -4.73 6.25
N GLU A 627 19.45 -4.58 7.07
CA GLU A 627 19.37 -4.41 8.52
C GLU A 627 19.58 -2.94 8.88
N ARG A 628 18.73 -2.38 9.75
CA ARG A 628 18.94 -1.05 10.33
C ARG A 628 20.11 -1.11 11.32
N VAL A 629 21.08 -0.23 11.13
CA VAL A 629 22.24 -0.06 12.02
C VAL A 629 22.05 1.21 12.86
N ASP A 630 22.96 1.48 13.81
CA ASP A 630 22.90 2.68 14.64
C ASP A 630 22.86 3.95 13.78
N ASN A 631 21.92 4.84 14.10
CA ASN A 631 21.74 6.10 13.39
C ASN A 631 22.98 7.00 13.54
N GLU A 632 23.35 7.68 12.46
CA GLU A 632 24.37 8.71 12.49
C GLU A 632 23.75 10.03 13.01
N LEU A 633 24.48 10.76 13.86
CA LEU A 633 24.00 12.02 14.45
C LEU A 633 22.60 11.91 15.12
N LEU A 634 22.26 10.74 15.67
CA LEU A 634 20.97 10.37 16.30
C LEU A 634 19.75 10.31 15.36
N VAL A 635 19.70 11.11 14.29
CA VAL A 635 18.52 11.26 13.42
C VAL A 635 18.69 10.75 12.00
N LEU A 636 19.94 10.53 11.55
CA LEU A 636 20.22 10.05 10.20
C LEU A 636 20.21 8.54 10.18
N GLU A 637 19.29 7.98 9.43
CA GLU A 637 19.13 6.53 9.33
C GLU A 637 20.28 5.90 8.56
N ARG A 638 20.65 4.71 8.99
CA ARG A 638 21.67 3.90 8.33
C ARG A 638 21.17 2.49 8.16
N TRP A 639 21.25 2.02 6.93
CA TRP A 639 20.90 0.67 6.53
C TRP A 639 22.13 -0.04 5.99
N ARG A 640 22.22 -1.35 6.21
CA ARG A 640 23.26 -2.21 5.67
C ARG A 640 22.60 -3.43 5.04
N VAL A 641 22.87 -3.69 3.78
CA VAL A 641 22.44 -4.94 3.13
C VAL A 641 23.26 -6.09 3.70
N ILE A 642 22.59 -7.16 4.11
CA ILE A 642 23.21 -8.33 4.75
C ILE A 642 23.11 -9.59 3.89
N THR A 643 22.27 -9.58 2.86
CA THR A 643 22.15 -10.69 1.90
C THR A 643 23.11 -10.46 0.73
N PRO A 644 24.13 -11.30 0.55
CA PRO A 644 24.99 -11.23 -0.62
C PRO A 644 24.27 -11.76 -1.86
N LEU A 645 24.44 -11.07 -2.98
CA LEU A 645 23.99 -11.50 -4.31
C LEU A 645 25.12 -12.25 -5.01
N VAL A 646 25.48 -13.40 -4.46
CA VAL A 646 26.44 -14.35 -5.06
C VAL A 646 25.72 -15.66 -5.32
N PHE A 647 26.12 -16.36 -6.39
CA PHE A 647 25.52 -17.62 -6.79
C PHE A 647 26.59 -18.70 -6.91
N GLU A 648 26.26 -19.90 -6.46
CA GLU A 648 27.06 -21.10 -6.71
C GLU A 648 26.89 -21.52 -8.18
N SER A 649 27.99 -21.88 -8.81
CA SER A 649 28.03 -22.41 -10.17
C SER A 649 29.17 -23.42 -10.29
N ALA A 650 29.26 -24.08 -11.45
CA ALA A 650 30.24 -25.11 -11.72
C ALA A 650 30.74 -25.00 -13.16
N ALA A 651 32.05 -25.18 -13.36
CA ALA A 651 32.63 -25.30 -14.69
C ALA A 651 33.12 -26.73 -14.91
N GLY A 652 32.74 -27.33 -16.06
CA GLY A 652 33.08 -28.71 -16.41
C GLY A 652 34.19 -28.80 -17.46
N SER A 653 35.13 -29.74 -17.28
CA SER A 653 36.20 -30.07 -18.25
C SER A 653 36.19 -31.56 -18.64
N SER A 654 36.58 -31.92 -19.88
CA SER A 654 36.82 -33.35 -20.26
C SER A 654 38.08 -33.93 -19.66
N HIS A 655 39.05 -33.10 -19.29
CA HIS A 655 40.36 -33.54 -18.85
C HIS A 655 40.81 -32.75 -17.63
N ALA A 656 41.67 -33.38 -16.81
CA ALA A 656 42.31 -32.75 -15.65
C ALA A 656 43.49 -31.88 -16.11
N VAL A 657 43.20 -30.89 -16.95
CA VAL A 657 44.16 -29.91 -17.50
C VAL A 657 43.72 -28.54 -17.04
N ASP A 658 44.68 -27.69 -16.69
CA ASP A 658 44.45 -26.31 -16.24
C ASP A 658 43.50 -25.57 -17.17
N MET A 659 42.45 -25.01 -16.57
CA MET A 659 41.49 -24.14 -17.22
C MET A 659 41.37 -22.83 -16.46
N THR A 660 40.98 -21.77 -17.15
CA THR A 660 40.75 -20.45 -16.55
C THR A 660 39.27 -20.13 -16.61
N ILE A 661 38.67 -19.89 -15.44
CA ILE A 661 37.29 -19.42 -15.28
C ILE A 661 37.37 -17.91 -15.05
N GLY A 662 37.02 -17.13 -16.07
CA GLY A 662 37.15 -15.68 -16.06
C GLY A 662 38.61 -15.24 -15.89
N SER A 663 38.99 -14.86 -14.67
CA SER A 663 40.35 -14.45 -14.32
C SER A 663 41.10 -15.47 -13.43
N VAL A 664 40.43 -16.53 -12.99
CA VAL A 664 40.98 -17.49 -12.02
C VAL A 664 41.39 -18.78 -12.74
N THR A 665 42.67 -19.13 -12.64
CA THR A 665 43.19 -20.41 -13.16
C THR A 665 43.03 -21.51 -12.13
N VAL A 666 42.50 -22.64 -12.55
CA VAL A 666 42.23 -23.80 -11.70
C VAL A 666 42.57 -25.10 -12.42
N THR A 667 43.15 -26.04 -11.69
CA THR A 667 43.37 -27.41 -12.15
C THR A 667 42.18 -28.28 -11.74
N PRO A 668 41.38 -28.80 -12.69
CA PRO A 668 40.27 -29.69 -12.36
C PRO A 668 40.77 -30.98 -11.69
N GLY A 669 39.94 -31.57 -10.82
CA GLY A 669 40.23 -32.89 -10.23
C GLY A 669 40.28 -34.01 -11.27
N ARG A 670 40.68 -35.22 -10.84
CA ARG A 670 40.72 -36.39 -11.72
C ARG A 670 39.35 -36.67 -12.32
N VAL A 671 39.31 -36.92 -13.63
CA VAL A 671 38.10 -37.33 -14.35
C VAL A 671 37.78 -38.78 -13.98
N GLU A 672 36.71 -38.99 -13.20
CA GLU A 672 36.26 -40.33 -12.80
C GLU A 672 35.53 -41.01 -13.97
N SER A 673 36.01 -42.18 -14.40
CA SER A 673 35.55 -42.87 -15.61
C SER A 673 34.23 -43.63 -15.45
N SER A 674 33.50 -43.47 -14.34
CA SER A 674 32.35 -44.30 -14.00
C SER A 674 31.08 -43.48 -13.81
N THR A 675 30.52 -42.97 -14.89
CA THR A 675 29.12 -42.53 -14.94
C THR A 675 28.35 -43.43 -15.92
N TRP A 676 27.25 -44.01 -15.44
CA TRP A 676 26.34 -44.88 -16.20
C TRP A 676 25.55 -44.06 -17.24
N GLU A 677 25.25 -44.69 -18.39
CA GLU A 677 24.46 -44.19 -19.53
C GLU A 677 24.96 -42.91 -20.20
N GLY A 678 25.73 -43.06 -21.29
CA GLY A 678 25.85 -42.06 -22.36
C GLY A 678 26.62 -40.77 -22.06
N ASN A 679 26.80 -40.39 -20.80
CA ASN A 679 27.53 -39.20 -20.40
C ASN A 679 29.03 -39.46 -20.36
N GLN A 680 29.78 -38.68 -21.13
CA GLN A 680 31.24 -38.63 -21.07
C GLN A 680 31.69 -38.17 -19.67
N PRO A 681 32.81 -38.68 -19.14
CA PRO A 681 33.24 -38.32 -17.79
C PRO A 681 33.68 -36.85 -17.73
N VAL A 682 33.25 -36.12 -16.69
CA VAL A 682 33.47 -34.67 -16.52
C VAL A 682 34.10 -34.40 -15.16
N SER A 683 35.11 -33.53 -15.14
CA SER A 683 35.62 -32.96 -13.89
C SER A 683 34.98 -31.60 -13.65
N TRP A 684 34.22 -31.48 -12.56
CA TRP A 684 33.51 -30.26 -12.17
C TRP A 684 34.32 -29.46 -11.16
N VAL A 685 34.47 -28.16 -11.40
CA VAL A 685 35.03 -27.21 -10.44
C VAL A 685 33.91 -26.31 -9.93
N PRO A 686 33.45 -26.48 -8.67
CA PRO A 686 32.47 -25.59 -8.06
C PRO A 686 33.12 -24.25 -7.68
N PHE A 687 32.38 -23.16 -7.84
CA PHE A 687 32.80 -21.83 -7.43
C PHE A 687 31.59 -20.94 -7.11
N THR A 688 31.82 -19.86 -6.36
CA THR A 688 30.81 -18.87 -6.02
C THR A 688 31.25 -17.52 -6.53
N ALA A 689 30.43 -16.87 -7.36
CA ALA A 689 30.76 -15.58 -7.97
C ALA A 689 29.55 -14.64 -8.02
N TYR A 690 29.81 -13.37 -8.32
CA TYR A 690 28.77 -12.41 -8.65
C TYR A 690 28.06 -12.77 -9.96
N PRO A 691 26.79 -12.39 -10.15
CA PRO A 691 26.05 -12.75 -11.35
C PRO A 691 26.67 -12.16 -12.62
N GLY A 692 26.90 -13.01 -13.61
CA GLY A 692 27.62 -12.69 -14.84
C GLY A 692 27.75 -13.89 -15.78
N ILE A 693 28.12 -13.63 -17.03
CA ILE A 693 28.52 -14.67 -17.99
C ILE A 693 30.03 -14.62 -18.10
N TYR A 694 30.72 -15.61 -17.52
CA TYR A 694 32.18 -15.65 -17.48
C TYR A 694 32.73 -16.54 -18.58
N PRO A 695 33.75 -16.09 -19.33
CA PRO A 695 34.44 -16.97 -20.26
C PRO A 695 35.13 -18.08 -19.48
N VAL A 696 35.03 -19.31 -19.97
CA VAL A 696 35.89 -20.40 -19.51
C VAL A 696 36.82 -20.73 -20.65
N THR A 697 38.10 -20.86 -20.38
CA THR A 697 39.11 -21.14 -21.42
C THR A 697 40.00 -22.29 -20.98
N GLY A 698 40.20 -23.26 -21.87
CA GLY A 698 41.20 -24.30 -21.68
C GLY A 698 42.56 -23.89 -22.25
N THR A 699 43.61 -24.57 -21.81
CA THR A 699 44.97 -24.32 -22.29
C THR A 699 45.21 -25.09 -23.59
N GLU A 700 45.33 -24.38 -24.72
CA GLU A 700 45.74 -25.00 -25.99
C GLU A 700 47.18 -25.50 -25.91
N SER A 701 47.45 -26.66 -26.50
CA SER A 701 48.80 -27.20 -26.62
C SER A 701 49.00 -27.80 -28.01
N THR A 702 50.24 -28.17 -28.34
CA THR A 702 50.52 -28.90 -29.59
C THR A 702 49.68 -30.17 -29.68
N PHE A 703 49.41 -30.83 -28.54
CA PHE A 703 48.73 -32.12 -28.47
C PHE A 703 47.21 -32.05 -28.37
N TYR A 704 46.63 -30.95 -27.87
CA TYR A 704 45.19 -30.80 -27.67
C TYR A 704 44.65 -29.50 -28.27
N SER A 705 43.58 -29.62 -29.07
CA SER A 705 42.74 -28.48 -29.44
C SER A 705 41.61 -28.30 -28.45
N VAL A 706 41.20 -27.05 -28.20
CA VAL A 706 40.25 -26.70 -27.15
C VAL A 706 39.00 -26.05 -27.74
N ALA A 707 37.83 -26.62 -27.45
CA ALA A 707 36.56 -25.91 -27.58
C ALA A 707 36.14 -25.40 -26.19
N SER A 708 35.65 -24.16 -26.13
CA SER A 708 35.35 -23.47 -24.88
C SER A 708 33.99 -22.77 -24.95
N GLU A 709 33.18 -22.95 -23.91
CA GLU A 709 31.88 -22.31 -23.73
C GLU A 709 31.83 -21.57 -22.39
N PRO A 710 31.25 -20.35 -22.35
CA PRO A 710 31.18 -19.57 -21.12
C PRO A 710 30.28 -20.23 -20.08
N VAL A 711 30.54 -19.92 -18.81
CA VAL A 711 29.72 -20.32 -17.68
C VAL A 711 28.83 -19.16 -17.24
N ARG A 712 27.56 -19.46 -16.99
CA ARG A 712 26.61 -18.49 -16.45
C ARG A 712 26.54 -18.62 -14.93
N VAL A 713 26.60 -17.48 -14.25
CA VAL A 713 26.42 -17.37 -12.80
C VAL A 713 25.21 -16.47 -12.56
N GLY A 714 24.17 -16.99 -11.92
CA GLY A 714 22.87 -16.33 -11.74
C GLY A 714 21.86 -17.30 -11.13
N GLN A 715 20.57 -16.99 -11.22
CA GLN A 715 19.54 -17.95 -10.82
C GLN A 715 19.64 -19.23 -11.68
N PRO A 716 19.37 -20.43 -11.11
CA PRO A 716 19.40 -21.68 -11.87
C PRO A 716 18.34 -21.63 -12.98
N VAL A 717 18.76 -21.85 -14.23
CA VAL A 717 17.84 -21.98 -15.37
C VAL A 717 18.28 -23.21 -16.16
N GLU A 718 17.43 -24.24 -16.22
CA GLU A 718 17.74 -25.54 -16.82
C GLU A 718 18.33 -25.43 -18.25
N GLN A 719 17.89 -24.43 -19.01
CA GLN A 719 18.33 -24.20 -20.40
C GLN A 719 19.76 -23.64 -20.56
N PHE A 720 20.44 -23.25 -19.46
CA PHE A 720 21.78 -22.65 -19.48
C PHE A 720 22.82 -23.48 -18.73
N VAL A 721 22.55 -24.77 -18.56
CA VAL A 721 23.49 -25.75 -18.02
C VAL A 721 24.29 -26.33 -19.18
N PRO A 722 25.53 -25.87 -19.46
CA PRO A 722 26.37 -26.55 -20.42
C PRO A 722 26.72 -27.94 -19.88
N ASP A 723 26.67 -28.96 -20.73
CA ASP A 723 27.14 -30.29 -20.37
C ASP A 723 28.61 -30.22 -19.89
N ARG A 724 29.43 -29.43 -20.60
CA ARG A 724 30.85 -29.17 -20.33
C ARG A 724 31.27 -27.81 -20.88
N ASN A 725 32.06 -27.06 -20.12
CA ASN A 725 32.57 -25.74 -20.54
C ASN A 725 33.85 -25.84 -21.37
N VAL A 726 34.72 -26.82 -21.08
CA VAL A 726 36.00 -26.98 -21.78
C VAL A 726 36.12 -28.38 -22.35
N VAL A 727 36.33 -28.46 -23.66
CA VAL A 727 36.53 -29.70 -24.41
C VAL A 727 37.88 -29.76 -25.08
N TYR A 728 38.77 -30.60 -24.53
CA TYR A 728 40.01 -30.95 -25.21
C TYR A 728 39.80 -32.13 -26.17
N THR A 729 40.24 -31.93 -27.41
CA THR A 729 40.24 -32.93 -28.47
C THR A 729 41.69 -33.27 -28.82
N PRO A 730 42.09 -34.56 -28.80
CA PRO A 730 43.41 -34.99 -29.28
C PRO A 730 43.68 -34.51 -30.71
N THR A 731 44.89 -34.02 -30.95
CA THR A 731 45.35 -33.64 -32.29
C THR A 731 46.14 -34.75 -32.95
N GLU A 732 46.34 -34.68 -34.27
CA GLU A 732 47.19 -35.63 -35.02
C GLU A 732 48.65 -35.66 -34.50
N SER A 733 49.13 -34.58 -33.89
CA SER A 733 50.47 -34.53 -33.32
C SER A 733 50.60 -35.44 -32.09
N LEU A 734 49.54 -35.56 -31.29
CA LEU A 734 49.48 -36.43 -30.13
C LEU A 734 49.41 -37.89 -30.57
N GLU A 735 48.59 -38.19 -31.57
CA GLU A 735 48.53 -39.53 -32.18
C GLU A 735 49.91 -39.96 -32.68
N THR A 736 50.62 -39.06 -33.37
CA THR A 736 51.97 -39.30 -33.87
C THR A 736 52.97 -39.54 -32.74
N ALA A 737 52.91 -38.75 -31.67
CA ALA A 737 53.80 -38.88 -30.51
C ALA A 737 53.53 -40.17 -29.72
N VAL A 738 52.26 -40.54 -29.51
CA VAL A 738 51.88 -41.81 -28.87
C VAL A 738 52.31 -42.99 -29.74
N GLN A 739 52.10 -42.94 -31.06
CA GLN A 739 52.56 -43.97 -31.99
C GLN A 739 54.09 -44.15 -31.91
N ALA A 740 54.85 -43.06 -31.88
CA ALA A 740 56.30 -43.12 -31.73
C ALA A 740 56.73 -43.73 -30.38
N ALA A 741 56.08 -43.34 -29.29
CA ALA A 741 56.35 -43.89 -27.96
C ALA A 741 55.99 -45.39 -27.86
N VAL A 742 54.89 -45.81 -28.48
CA VAL A 742 54.48 -47.22 -28.61
C VAL A 742 55.53 -48.02 -29.39
N THR A 743 55.96 -47.54 -30.54
CA THR A 743 57.02 -48.16 -31.35
C THR A 743 58.31 -48.30 -30.55
N GLN A 744 58.75 -47.24 -29.85
CA GLN A 744 59.93 -47.28 -29.00
C GLN A 744 59.80 -48.32 -27.88
N LYS A 745 58.65 -48.39 -27.22
CA LYS A 745 58.42 -49.36 -26.14
C LYS A 745 58.42 -50.79 -26.65
N ILE A 746 57.86 -51.03 -27.84
CA ILE A 746 57.91 -52.34 -28.51
C ILE A 746 59.35 -52.72 -28.84
N ASP A 747 60.18 -51.79 -29.30
CA ASP A 747 61.60 -52.05 -29.57
C ASP A 747 62.38 -52.37 -28.29
N GLU A 748 62.11 -51.67 -27.19
CA GLU A 748 62.64 -51.99 -25.86
C GLU A 748 62.23 -53.40 -25.42
N CYS A 749 60.95 -53.77 -25.63
CA CYS A 749 60.44 -55.10 -25.35
C CYS A 749 61.10 -56.19 -26.22
N ALA A 750 61.35 -55.90 -27.50
CA ALA A 750 62.02 -56.83 -28.41
C ALA A 750 63.53 -56.98 -28.11
N ALA A 751 64.14 -56.00 -27.44
CA ALA A 751 65.51 -56.12 -26.94
C ALA A 751 65.62 -57.00 -25.68
N SER A 752 64.50 -57.27 -24.99
CA SER A 752 64.45 -58.20 -23.85
C SER A 752 64.75 -59.63 -24.31
N THR A 753 65.51 -60.38 -23.50
CA THR A 753 65.77 -61.79 -23.76
C THR A 753 64.83 -62.74 -23.01
N ALA A 754 63.84 -62.19 -22.29
CA ALA A 754 62.86 -62.97 -21.55
C ALA A 754 61.71 -63.44 -22.45
N ALA A 755 61.08 -64.56 -22.09
CA ALA A 755 59.94 -65.10 -22.83
C ALA A 755 58.67 -64.25 -22.67
N SER A 756 58.51 -63.57 -21.54
CA SER A 756 57.45 -62.59 -21.29
C SER A 756 57.98 -61.58 -20.28
N THR A 757 57.80 -60.29 -20.57
CA THR A 757 58.21 -59.19 -19.70
C THR A 757 56.96 -58.41 -19.31
N GLU A 758 56.84 -58.05 -18.04
CA GLU A 758 55.73 -57.22 -17.56
C GLU A 758 55.74 -55.85 -18.27
N GLY A 759 54.57 -55.37 -18.70
CA GLY A 759 54.43 -54.12 -19.46
C GLY A 759 54.81 -54.23 -20.96
N CYS A 760 54.93 -55.44 -21.51
CA CYS A 760 55.13 -55.67 -22.95
C CYS A 760 53.89 -56.31 -23.59
N PRO A 761 53.42 -55.81 -24.75
CA PRO A 761 52.16 -56.23 -25.39
C PRO A 761 52.26 -57.53 -26.21
N PHE A 762 53.32 -58.32 -26.00
CA PHE A 762 53.53 -59.63 -26.63
C PHE A 762 54.41 -60.51 -25.75
N GLY A 763 54.28 -61.82 -25.89
CA GLY A 763 55.06 -62.77 -25.13
C GLY A 763 54.84 -64.21 -25.58
N THR A 764 55.68 -65.11 -25.09
CA THR A 764 55.55 -66.53 -25.37
C THR A 764 55.74 -67.34 -24.11
N TYR A 765 55.08 -68.49 -24.03
CA TYR A 765 55.20 -69.40 -22.92
C TYR A 765 56.33 -70.41 -23.17
N ILE A 766 57.35 -70.41 -22.31
CA ILE A 766 58.43 -71.40 -22.35
C ILE A 766 58.47 -72.17 -21.03
N TYR A 767 58.50 -73.49 -21.14
CA TYR A 767 58.46 -74.40 -19.98
C TYR A 767 59.68 -74.26 -19.05
N ASN A 768 60.85 -73.90 -19.60
CA ASN A 768 62.07 -73.64 -18.82
C ASN A 768 62.37 -72.14 -18.78
N SER A 769 62.27 -71.56 -17.58
CA SER A 769 62.46 -70.13 -17.31
C SER A 769 63.88 -69.61 -17.56
N SER A 770 64.89 -70.49 -17.70
CA SER A 770 66.27 -70.10 -18.00
C SER A 770 66.59 -70.00 -19.49
N THR A 771 65.61 -70.21 -20.38
CA THR A 771 65.81 -70.19 -21.83
C THR A 771 65.77 -68.77 -22.37
N THR A 772 66.88 -68.32 -22.97
CA THR A 772 66.99 -67.01 -23.63
C THR A 772 66.20 -67.02 -24.94
N VAL A 773 65.35 -66.01 -25.13
CA VAL A 773 64.57 -65.78 -26.36
C VAL A 773 65.18 -64.62 -27.14
N THR A 774 65.20 -64.73 -28.46
CA THR A 774 65.50 -63.60 -29.36
C THR A 774 64.21 -63.15 -30.03
N TRP A 775 63.84 -61.89 -29.83
CA TRP A 775 62.66 -61.28 -30.44
C TRP A 775 63.05 -60.42 -31.66
N SER A 776 62.14 -60.29 -32.61
CA SER A 776 62.24 -59.38 -33.76
C SER A 776 60.85 -58.87 -34.11
N VAL A 777 60.69 -57.56 -34.31
CA VAL A 777 59.42 -56.98 -34.75
C VAL A 777 59.26 -57.25 -36.25
N ALA A 778 58.16 -57.89 -36.65
CA ALA A 778 57.83 -58.16 -38.06
C ALA A 778 56.95 -57.05 -38.65
N SER A 779 56.01 -56.53 -37.86
CA SER A 779 55.21 -55.34 -38.18
C SER A 779 54.85 -54.59 -36.91
N TYR A 780 54.88 -53.26 -36.97
CA TYR A 780 54.39 -52.42 -35.86
C TYR A 780 52.87 -52.33 -35.88
N PRO A 781 52.22 -52.26 -34.70
CA PRO A 781 50.78 -52.11 -34.61
C PRO A 781 50.33 -50.69 -34.96
N THR A 782 49.05 -50.56 -35.32
CA THR A 782 48.35 -49.28 -35.45
C THR A 782 47.82 -48.85 -34.08
N VAL A 783 48.05 -47.61 -33.68
CA VAL A 783 47.51 -47.03 -32.45
C VAL A 783 46.17 -46.37 -32.72
N THR A 784 45.15 -46.74 -31.94
CA THR A 784 43.86 -46.02 -31.87
C THR A 784 43.73 -45.36 -30.51
N MET A 785 43.54 -44.03 -30.48
CA MET A 785 43.38 -43.27 -29.24
C MET A 785 41.92 -43.19 -28.78
N SER A 786 41.70 -43.25 -27.48
CA SER A 786 40.40 -42.90 -26.90
C SER A 786 40.15 -41.40 -27.04
N LYS A 787 38.93 -41.04 -27.42
CA LYS A 787 38.50 -39.63 -27.51
C LYS A 787 38.28 -38.98 -26.14
N ASN A 788 38.06 -39.80 -25.11
CA ASN A 788 37.47 -39.36 -23.84
C ASN A 788 38.31 -39.76 -22.62
N SER A 789 39.49 -40.35 -22.84
CA SER A 789 40.40 -40.78 -21.78
C SER A 789 41.83 -40.84 -22.29
N ASN A 790 42.80 -40.85 -21.37
CA ASN A 790 44.22 -40.98 -21.70
C ASN A 790 44.63 -42.44 -21.94
N SER A 791 43.85 -43.15 -22.77
CA SER A 791 44.08 -44.55 -23.11
C SER A 791 44.20 -44.74 -24.62
N PHE A 792 44.96 -45.76 -25.00
CA PHE A 792 45.13 -46.15 -26.40
C PHE A 792 45.01 -47.67 -26.53
N GLU A 793 44.68 -48.11 -27.73
CA GLU A 793 44.61 -49.50 -28.13
C GLU A 793 45.58 -49.73 -29.28
N VAL A 794 46.25 -50.88 -29.28
CA VAL A 794 47.16 -51.30 -30.34
C VAL A 794 46.65 -52.59 -30.96
N GLU A 795 46.59 -52.62 -32.29
CA GLU A 795 46.17 -53.79 -33.06
C GLU A 795 47.06 -53.97 -34.30
N ASP A 796 46.97 -55.13 -34.96
CA ASP A 796 47.62 -55.44 -36.24
C ASP A 796 49.17 -55.47 -36.25
N GLY A 797 49.82 -55.52 -35.08
CA GLY A 797 51.28 -55.72 -35.00
C GLY A 797 51.68 -57.20 -34.87
N MET A 798 52.93 -57.53 -35.18
CA MET A 798 53.44 -58.91 -35.09
C MET A 798 54.90 -58.95 -34.64
N ALA A 799 55.18 -59.75 -33.60
CA ALA A 799 56.51 -60.03 -33.10
C ALA A 799 56.89 -61.48 -33.40
N SER A 800 58.07 -61.71 -33.94
CA SER A 800 58.64 -63.04 -34.18
C SER A 800 59.62 -63.38 -33.06
N TYR A 801 59.69 -64.65 -32.66
CA TYR A 801 60.65 -65.11 -31.67
C TYR A 801 61.40 -66.38 -32.10
N SER A 802 62.60 -66.56 -31.57
CA SER A 802 63.42 -67.76 -31.74
C SER A 802 64.11 -68.14 -30.43
N TYR A 803 64.10 -69.41 -30.07
CA TYR A 803 64.83 -69.94 -28.92
C TYR A 803 65.35 -71.36 -29.15
N SER A 804 66.31 -71.81 -28.34
CA SER A 804 66.84 -73.19 -28.43
C SER A 804 65.99 -74.15 -27.60
N GLY A 805 65.33 -75.10 -28.27
CA GLY A 805 64.53 -76.12 -27.59
C GLY A 805 65.38 -77.21 -26.94
N SER A 806 64.76 -78.09 -26.15
CA SER A 806 65.43 -79.20 -25.43
C SER A 806 66.19 -80.19 -26.33
N SER A 807 65.93 -80.18 -27.64
CA SER A 807 66.62 -80.98 -28.65
C SER A 807 67.81 -80.28 -29.32
N GLY A 808 68.15 -79.05 -28.90
CA GLY A 808 69.18 -78.20 -29.51
C GLY A 808 68.78 -77.56 -30.84
N ARG A 809 67.56 -77.79 -31.32
CA ARG A 809 67.01 -77.15 -32.52
C ARG A 809 66.39 -75.79 -32.19
N ALA A 810 66.58 -74.83 -33.09
CA ALA A 810 65.90 -73.53 -32.99
C ALA A 810 64.39 -73.73 -33.22
N VAL A 811 63.59 -73.25 -32.26
CA VAL A 811 62.13 -73.18 -32.36
C VAL A 811 61.80 -71.72 -32.66
N THR A 812 61.11 -71.50 -33.78
CA THR A 812 60.66 -70.17 -34.22
C THR A 812 59.14 -70.09 -34.14
N GLY A 813 58.62 -68.94 -33.75
CA GLY A 813 57.18 -68.66 -33.75
C GLY A 813 56.91 -67.18 -33.90
N SER A 814 55.64 -66.81 -33.86
CA SER A 814 55.20 -65.42 -33.84
C SER A 814 54.11 -65.23 -32.80
N ASP A 815 54.01 -64.01 -32.28
CA ASP A 815 52.93 -63.54 -31.43
C ASP A 815 52.37 -62.24 -32.01
N THR A 816 51.08 -62.02 -31.85
CA THR A 816 50.42 -60.79 -32.25
C THR A 816 50.69 -59.71 -31.21
N ILE A 817 51.02 -58.50 -31.66
CA ILE A 817 51.14 -57.34 -30.78
C ILE A 817 49.75 -56.72 -30.67
N TRP A 818 49.10 -56.92 -29.53
CA TRP A 818 47.78 -56.38 -29.23
C TRP A 818 47.70 -56.01 -27.77
N GLY A 819 46.87 -55.02 -27.43
CA GLY A 819 46.66 -54.64 -26.04
C GLY A 819 46.17 -53.22 -25.87
N THR A 820 45.98 -52.84 -24.62
CA THR A 820 45.60 -51.48 -24.24
C THR A 820 46.67 -50.87 -23.36
N GLY A 821 46.85 -49.57 -23.45
CA GLY A 821 47.77 -48.83 -22.61
C GLY A 821 47.19 -47.47 -22.20
N THR A 822 47.90 -46.82 -21.30
CA THR A 822 47.65 -45.43 -20.91
C THR A 822 48.84 -44.58 -21.26
N PHE A 823 48.58 -43.31 -21.54
CA PHE A 823 49.64 -42.34 -21.80
C PHE A 823 49.52 -41.15 -20.85
N THR A 824 50.65 -40.50 -20.58
CA THR A 824 50.72 -39.24 -19.85
C THR A 824 51.51 -38.25 -20.67
N VAL A 825 51.07 -36.99 -20.66
CA VAL A 825 51.70 -35.88 -21.36
C VAL A 825 52.29 -34.95 -20.32
N ASP A 826 53.60 -34.73 -20.36
CA ASP A 826 54.31 -33.76 -19.51
C ASP A 826 55.09 -32.80 -20.43
N GLY A 827 54.56 -31.58 -20.61
CA GLY A 827 55.06 -30.65 -21.61
C GLY A 827 54.99 -31.23 -23.03
N ASP A 828 56.16 -31.35 -23.67
CA ASP A 828 56.30 -31.92 -25.02
C ASP A 828 56.64 -33.43 -25.01
N VAL A 829 56.65 -34.07 -23.83
CA VAL A 829 57.05 -35.48 -23.68
C VAL A 829 55.82 -36.35 -23.44
N VAL A 830 55.67 -37.40 -24.27
CA VAL A 830 54.64 -38.42 -24.12
C VAL A 830 55.29 -39.69 -23.57
N THR A 831 54.80 -40.15 -22.43
CA THR A 831 55.17 -41.44 -21.85
C THR A 831 53.99 -42.39 -21.88
N ILE A 832 54.24 -43.66 -22.17
CA ILE A 832 53.21 -44.69 -22.27
C ILE A 832 53.48 -45.85 -21.32
N GLU A 833 52.41 -46.51 -20.92
CA GLU A 833 52.43 -47.73 -20.11
C GLU A 833 51.40 -48.72 -20.66
N PHE A 834 51.84 -49.93 -21.00
CA PHE A 834 50.94 -51.02 -21.37
C PHE A 834 50.36 -51.67 -20.12
N ARG A 835 49.08 -52.07 -20.20
CA ARG A 835 48.40 -52.82 -19.13
C ARG A 835 48.65 -54.32 -19.18
#